data_AF-A0A935AKI0-F1
#
_entry.id   AF-A0A935AKI0-F1
#
_cell.length_a   1.000
_cell.length_b   1.000
_cell.length_c   1.000
_cell.angle_alpha   90.00
_cell.angle_beta   90.00
_cell.angle_gamma   90.00
#
_symmetry.space_group_name_H-M   'P 1'
#
loop_
_entity.id
_entity.type
_entity.pdbx_description
1 polymer ?
#
loop_
_entity_poly.entity_id
_entity_poly.type
_entity_poly.pdbx_seq_one_letter_code
_entity_poly.pdbx_strand_id
1 'polypeptide(L)'
;MSRCLAWLARLLAGLVAMGSVWAAALSAHLPADPPTGPAWVSDPARPGEHLPVAGASLFDALFATPGGTHAIPFPFERLLARIDAELARDPASALPPLKAVLIPLGRSLQRSAAAPDYFRFPRVVVGVDAPPAPGSPWLLKDRLYIGYLEKSAVLEVISYNEGAGRFEFQLVKDYRAGGNPQVYYANRNICMACHHNGAPIFSRALWDETNANPAIAARLAAEGRSYYGIAPARGVDMPYAIDNAVRRANRLALTQRLWQEGCGPAAAGQRCRSGLLEAALRLRLADGLSLPPDAAVAPEAAATLRRNAARRWPGGLALGRPDLPNRNPLQGLADGLDDSAARIARSHVAAPFDPLLPRPPDTVWRADAPGAVREAVAGVAEFVADGHWLRLQAALARRSAALPRTEHVLSCEAVPASRASRCRGAGGASLVLDPANRRIQGLSLAGEPPRAPFALSARPDLRLAGGDVLERVDASALRGGEGLLRLRLRVDGQALAVAISRLAAVPSLLDEQPLPRRALVAALLDALGDPLPVGMDRPRPPARLELPAGGTPAQVGVPAALAGFHAWCAACHLSAESFPPNFLLGPANALETRIRQCAPRIYVRLAMARLPPAARAKTPMPPETLLPAFRSHAAAWAASPERAALEAGVAAMLKAESGRDPDPETLLARGYEALRPCLAPDR
;
A
#
# COMPACT_ATOMS: atom_id res chain seq x y z
N MET A 1 -66.66 -41.25 -9.79
CA MET A 1 -65.26 -41.47 -9.37
C MET A 1 -64.22 -40.76 -10.24
N SER A 2 -64.44 -40.54 -11.55
CA SER A 2 -63.44 -39.93 -12.45
C SER A 2 -63.15 -38.42 -12.22
N ARG A 3 -64.12 -37.64 -11.74
CA ARG A 3 -63.95 -36.18 -11.53
C ARG A 3 -63.15 -35.79 -10.27
N CYS A 4 -63.18 -36.58 -9.20
CA CYS A 4 -62.39 -36.30 -7.98
C CYS A 4 -60.89 -36.56 -8.19
N LEU A 5 -60.52 -37.59 -8.96
CA LEU A 5 -59.13 -37.92 -9.25
C LEU A 5 -58.43 -36.85 -10.10
N ALA A 6 -59.15 -36.25 -11.06
CA ALA A 6 -58.62 -35.16 -11.89
C ALA A 6 -58.40 -33.86 -11.08
N TRP A 7 -59.22 -33.61 -10.05
CA TRP A 7 -59.09 -32.42 -9.21
C TRP A 7 -57.94 -32.55 -8.21
N LEU A 8 -57.76 -33.73 -7.61
CA LEU A 8 -56.61 -34.05 -6.76
C LEU A 8 -55.28 -34.00 -7.51
N ALA A 9 -55.22 -34.48 -8.76
CA ALA A 9 -54.02 -34.41 -9.59
C ALA A 9 -53.61 -32.97 -9.94
N ARG A 10 -54.59 -32.07 -10.17
CA ARG A 10 -54.33 -30.64 -10.44
C ARG A 10 -53.87 -29.87 -9.19
N LEU A 11 -54.40 -30.21 -8.02
CA LEU A 11 -53.95 -29.63 -6.75
C LEU A 11 -52.53 -30.07 -6.39
N LEU A 12 -52.18 -31.34 -6.60
CA LEU A 12 -50.83 -31.86 -6.40
C LEU A 12 -49.82 -31.23 -7.38
N ALA A 13 -50.18 -31.05 -8.65
CA ALA A 13 -49.33 -30.38 -9.64
C ALA A 13 -49.11 -28.89 -9.31
N GLY A 14 -50.13 -28.19 -8.79
CA GLY A 14 -50.02 -26.80 -8.33
C GLY A 14 -49.13 -26.63 -7.10
N LEU A 15 -49.19 -27.56 -6.15
CA LEU A 15 -48.33 -27.59 -4.96
C LEU A 15 -46.86 -27.88 -5.30
N VAL A 16 -46.60 -28.76 -6.28
CA VAL A 16 -45.23 -29.04 -6.77
C VAL A 16 -44.66 -27.85 -7.56
N ALA A 17 -45.49 -27.12 -8.31
CA ALA A 17 -45.08 -25.91 -9.02
C ALA A 17 -44.83 -24.71 -8.08
N MET A 18 -45.62 -24.55 -7.00
CA MET A 18 -45.35 -23.53 -5.98
C MET A 18 -44.13 -23.88 -5.12
N GLY A 19 -43.91 -25.17 -4.80
CA GLY A 19 -42.72 -25.62 -4.07
C GLY A 19 -41.40 -25.38 -4.81
N SER A 20 -41.41 -25.47 -6.14
CA SER A 20 -40.23 -25.23 -6.99
C SER A 20 -39.90 -23.74 -7.17
N VAL A 21 -40.92 -22.86 -7.18
CA VAL A 21 -40.72 -21.39 -7.19
C VAL A 21 -40.24 -20.90 -5.81
N TRP A 22 -40.73 -21.48 -4.72
CA TRP A 22 -40.27 -21.16 -3.36
C TRP A 22 -38.86 -21.70 -3.08
N ALA A 23 -38.51 -22.88 -3.60
CA ALA A 23 -37.16 -23.42 -3.51
C ALA A 23 -36.12 -22.61 -4.33
N ALA A 24 -36.52 -22.06 -5.49
CA ALA A 24 -35.66 -21.18 -6.29
C ALA A 24 -35.46 -19.80 -5.63
N ALA A 25 -36.50 -19.24 -4.97
CA ALA A 25 -36.40 -18.00 -4.21
C ALA A 25 -35.56 -18.15 -2.93
N LEU A 26 -35.66 -19.29 -2.22
CA LEU A 26 -34.77 -19.60 -1.09
C LEU A 26 -33.33 -19.87 -1.52
N SER A 27 -33.11 -20.49 -2.70
CA SER A 27 -31.76 -20.74 -3.22
C SER A 27 -31.01 -19.47 -3.65
N ALA A 28 -31.73 -18.39 -3.97
CA ALA A 28 -31.15 -17.08 -4.20
C ALA A 28 -30.72 -16.35 -2.91
N HIS A 29 -31.12 -16.85 -1.74
CA HIS A 29 -30.79 -16.30 -0.41
C HIS A 29 -29.95 -17.26 0.44
N LEU A 30 -29.55 -18.41 -0.10
CA LEU A 30 -28.51 -19.22 0.51
C LEU A 30 -27.17 -18.48 0.33
N PRO A 31 -26.40 -18.25 1.40
CA PRO A 31 -25.05 -17.75 1.24
C PRO A 31 -24.32 -18.75 0.33
N ALA A 32 -23.75 -18.25 -0.77
CA ALA A 32 -22.81 -19.03 -1.57
C ALA A 32 -21.81 -19.68 -0.60
N ASP A 33 -21.47 -20.95 -0.83
CA ASP A 33 -20.46 -21.64 -0.04
C ASP A 33 -19.28 -20.68 0.17
N PRO A 34 -18.82 -20.49 1.42
CA PRO A 34 -17.74 -19.56 1.69
C PRO A 34 -16.60 -19.93 0.76
N PRO A 35 -16.04 -18.97 -0.01
CA PRO A 35 -15.05 -19.27 -1.01
C PRO A 35 -13.95 -20.10 -0.35
N THR A 36 -13.68 -21.29 -0.92
CA THR A 36 -12.73 -22.27 -0.36
C THR A 36 -11.28 -21.80 -0.44
N GLY A 37 -11.03 -20.63 -1.03
CA GLY A 37 -9.72 -19.97 -1.13
C GLY A 37 -9.50 -18.84 -0.11
N PRO A 38 -8.28 -18.29 -0.07
CA PRO A 38 -7.96 -17.15 0.79
C PRO A 38 -8.80 -15.92 0.41
N ALA A 39 -9.22 -15.16 1.42
CA ALA A 39 -9.89 -13.87 1.19
C ALA A 39 -8.84 -12.80 0.84
N TRP A 40 -9.11 -11.94 -0.15
CA TRP A 40 -8.23 -10.81 -0.44
C TRP A 40 -8.18 -9.82 0.71
N VAL A 41 -6.99 -9.42 1.16
CA VAL A 41 -6.80 -8.34 2.17
C VAL A 41 -7.53 -7.08 1.75
N SER A 42 -7.35 -6.69 0.50
CA SER A 42 -8.07 -5.64 -0.21
C SER A 42 -8.53 -6.20 -1.55
N ASP A 43 -9.83 -6.19 -1.83
CA ASP A 43 -10.41 -6.71 -3.06
C ASP A 43 -10.51 -5.60 -4.13
N PRO A 44 -9.78 -5.68 -5.27
CA PRO A 44 -9.86 -4.71 -6.35
C PRO A 44 -11.27 -4.51 -6.90
N ALA A 45 -12.08 -5.57 -6.90
CA ALA A 45 -13.46 -5.53 -7.38
C ALA A 45 -14.42 -4.86 -6.37
N ARG A 46 -13.94 -4.55 -5.17
CA ARG A 46 -14.66 -3.80 -4.13
C ARG A 46 -13.85 -2.59 -3.69
N PRO A 47 -13.68 -1.60 -4.58
CA PRO A 47 -12.81 -0.44 -4.33
C PRO A 47 -13.34 0.50 -3.23
N GLY A 48 -14.59 0.35 -2.79
CA GLY A 48 -15.23 1.19 -1.79
C GLY A 48 -15.47 2.64 -2.25
N GLU A 49 -15.91 3.48 -1.32
CA GLU A 49 -16.22 4.90 -1.59
C GLU A 49 -15.01 5.65 -2.15
N HIS A 50 -15.23 6.45 -3.20
CA HIS A 50 -14.18 7.26 -3.83
C HIS A 50 -13.63 8.34 -2.89
N LEU A 51 -14.49 8.92 -2.07
CA LEU A 51 -14.12 9.86 -1.02
C LEU A 51 -13.82 9.11 0.28
N PRO A 52 -12.95 9.67 1.14
CA PRO A 52 -12.70 9.11 2.46
C PRO A 52 -13.96 9.21 3.31
N VAL A 53 -14.40 8.08 3.86
CA VAL A 53 -15.54 8.02 4.80
C VAL A 53 -15.16 8.54 6.20
N ALA A 54 -13.87 8.57 6.50
CA ALA A 54 -13.30 9.05 7.75
C ALA A 54 -11.89 9.59 7.52
N GLY A 55 -11.48 10.56 8.34
CA GLY A 55 -10.15 11.14 8.27
C GLY A 55 -9.85 11.88 6.95
N ALA A 56 -8.57 12.04 6.66
CA ALA A 56 -8.05 12.60 5.42
C ALA A 56 -6.66 12.02 5.18
N SER A 57 -6.17 12.11 3.94
CA SER A 57 -4.82 11.66 3.62
C SER A 57 -3.76 12.48 4.38
N LEU A 58 -2.57 11.90 4.58
CA LEU A 58 -1.43 12.64 5.13
C LEU A 58 -1.02 13.82 4.24
N PHE A 59 -1.24 13.74 2.93
CA PHE A 59 -1.02 14.84 2.01
C PHE A 59 -1.96 16.01 2.29
N ASP A 60 -3.26 15.77 2.49
CA ASP A 60 -4.21 16.83 2.86
C ASP A 60 -3.79 17.51 4.16
N ALA A 61 -3.42 16.72 5.16
CA ALA A 61 -3.04 17.23 6.47
C ALA A 61 -1.72 18.00 6.44
N LEU A 62 -0.72 17.54 5.69
CA LEU A 62 0.60 18.16 5.58
C LEU A 62 0.55 19.56 4.96
N PHE A 63 -0.36 19.75 3.98
CA PHE A 63 -0.51 21.00 3.24
C PHE A 63 -1.74 21.83 3.64
N ALA A 64 -2.41 21.47 4.75
CA ALA A 64 -3.55 22.23 5.27
C ALA A 64 -3.12 23.61 5.81
N THR A 65 -3.83 24.65 5.38
CA THR A 65 -3.77 26.00 5.93
C THR A 65 -4.70 26.13 7.15
N PRO A 66 -4.51 27.15 8.01
CA PRO A 66 -5.46 27.44 9.09
C PRO A 66 -6.89 27.72 8.61
N GLY A 67 -7.08 28.15 7.36
CA GLY A 67 -8.39 28.43 6.76
C GLY A 67 -9.09 27.20 6.17
N GLY A 68 -8.55 25.99 6.32
CA GLY A 68 -9.16 24.78 5.75
C GLY A 68 -9.00 24.67 4.24
N THR A 69 -7.92 25.21 3.68
CA THR A 69 -7.55 25.08 2.26
C THR A 69 -6.17 24.43 2.11
N HIS A 70 -5.78 24.09 0.88
CA HIS A 70 -4.44 23.58 0.60
C HIS A 70 -3.48 24.72 0.25
N ALA A 71 -2.25 24.65 0.74
CA ALA A 71 -1.11 25.45 0.28
C ALA A 71 -0.06 24.52 -0.34
N ILE A 72 -0.23 24.16 -1.61
CA ILE A 72 0.70 23.30 -2.33
C ILE A 72 1.88 24.13 -2.87
N PRO A 73 3.13 23.90 -2.43
CA PRO A 73 4.27 24.68 -2.91
C PRO A 73 4.57 24.44 -4.39
N PHE A 74 4.90 25.52 -5.10
CA PHE A 74 5.43 25.51 -6.46
C PHE A 74 6.69 26.40 -6.51
N PRO A 75 7.74 26.07 -7.28
CA PRO A 75 7.88 24.90 -8.17
C PRO A 75 8.09 23.58 -7.43
N PHE A 76 8.20 22.47 -8.17
CA PHE A 76 8.26 21.10 -7.63
C PHE A 76 9.34 20.92 -6.57
N GLU A 77 10.48 21.58 -6.70
CA GLU A 77 11.58 21.59 -5.75
C GLU A 77 11.16 22.10 -4.36
N ARG A 78 10.25 23.09 -4.30
CA ARG A 78 9.71 23.59 -3.02
C ARG A 78 8.75 22.60 -2.38
N LEU A 79 8.01 21.84 -3.19
CA LEU A 79 7.17 20.75 -2.68
C LEU A 79 8.06 19.66 -2.05
N LEU A 80 9.13 19.27 -2.74
CA LEU A 80 10.07 18.27 -2.23
C LEU A 80 10.77 18.75 -0.95
N ALA A 81 11.26 19.99 -0.93
CA ALA A 81 11.92 20.57 0.25
C ALA A 81 10.97 20.63 1.46
N ARG A 82 9.68 20.95 1.25
CA ARG A 82 8.68 20.96 2.31
C ARG A 82 8.45 19.57 2.89
N ILE A 83 8.47 18.52 2.07
CA ILE A 83 8.35 17.13 2.53
C ILE A 83 9.64 16.69 3.24
N ASP A 84 10.81 16.97 2.67
CA ASP A 84 12.12 16.58 3.21
C ASP A 84 12.36 17.18 4.61
N ALA A 85 11.83 18.37 4.88
CA ALA A 85 11.88 19.02 6.20
C ALA A 85 11.19 18.20 7.32
N GLU A 86 10.34 17.25 6.99
CA GLU A 86 9.66 16.36 7.95
C GLU A 86 10.39 15.02 8.15
N LEU A 87 11.51 14.80 7.48
CA LEU A 87 12.21 13.52 7.44
C LEU A 87 13.55 13.58 8.16
N ALA A 88 13.89 12.52 8.87
CA ALA A 88 15.21 12.36 9.46
C ALA A 88 16.21 11.90 8.39
N ARG A 89 17.43 12.45 8.45
CA ARG A 89 18.57 11.94 7.69
C ARG A 89 19.20 10.77 8.42
N ASP A 90 19.49 9.70 7.68
CA ASP A 90 20.30 8.59 8.17
C ASP A 90 21.78 8.91 7.92
N PRO A 91 22.59 9.17 8.97
CA PRO A 91 24.01 9.48 8.79
C PRO A 91 24.82 8.30 8.23
N ALA A 92 24.31 7.07 8.31
CA ALA A 92 24.95 5.89 7.75
C ALA A 92 24.59 5.66 6.27
N SER A 93 23.63 6.41 5.72
CA SER A 93 23.20 6.31 4.32
C SER A 93 23.65 7.52 3.51
N ALA A 94 24.25 7.27 2.35
CA ALA A 94 24.54 8.33 1.37
C ALA A 94 23.27 8.81 0.62
N LEU A 95 22.13 8.15 0.82
CA LEU A 95 20.90 8.45 0.10
C LEU A 95 20.12 9.60 0.78
N PRO A 96 19.49 10.50 0.00
CA PRO A 96 18.60 11.52 0.56
C PRO A 96 17.36 10.90 1.22
N PRO A 97 16.76 11.52 2.24
CA PRO A 97 15.57 10.97 2.92
C PRO A 97 14.39 10.69 1.98
N LEU A 98 14.18 11.59 1.03
CA LEU A 98 13.21 11.45 -0.05
C LEU A 98 13.86 10.81 -1.28
N LYS A 99 13.28 9.72 -1.80
CA LYS A 99 13.79 9.02 -2.99
C LYS A 99 13.01 9.47 -4.22
N ALA A 100 13.72 9.81 -5.29
CA ALA A 100 13.11 10.21 -6.54
C ALA A 100 13.76 9.48 -7.73
N VAL A 101 12.99 9.23 -8.79
CA VAL A 101 13.49 8.68 -10.06
C VAL A 101 12.81 9.36 -11.24
N LEU A 102 13.49 9.40 -12.38
CA LEU A 102 12.97 9.92 -13.65
C LEU A 102 12.59 8.75 -14.55
N ILE A 103 11.38 8.80 -15.12
CA ILE A 103 10.79 7.74 -15.95
C ILE A 103 10.27 8.38 -17.26
N PRO A 104 11.07 8.42 -18.33
CA PRO A 104 10.65 8.99 -19.61
C PRO A 104 9.52 8.18 -20.28
N LEU A 105 9.71 6.86 -20.36
CA LEU A 105 8.84 5.92 -21.07
C LEU A 105 8.19 4.94 -20.09
N GLY A 106 7.32 5.46 -19.21
CA GLY A 106 6.67 4.69 -18.15
C GLY A 106 5.34 4.05 -18.53
N ARG A 107 4.72 3.40 -17.53
CA ARG A 107 3.43 2.67 -17.66
C ARG A 107 2.26 3.32 -16.92
N SER A 108 2.43 4.56 -16.46
CA SER A 108 1.40 5.31 -15.72
C SER A 108 0.20 5.71 -16.58
N LEU A 109 -0.87 6.19 -15.94
CA LEU A 109 -2.03 6.77 -16.64
C LEU A 109 -1.63 7.91 -17.58
N GLN A 110 -0.73 8.79 -17.12
CA GLN A 110 -0.25 9.96 -17.87
C GLN A 110 0.88 9.66 -18.88
N ARG A 111 1.17 8.38 -19.20
CA ARG A 111 2.38 7.99 -19.98
C ARG A 111 2.50 8.63 -21.37
N SER A 112 1.40 9.09 -21.95
CA SER A 112 1.40 9.74 -23.27
C SER A 112 1.43 11.27 -23.21
N ALA A 113 1.34 11.89 -22.03
CA ALA A 113 1.16 13.35 -21.95
C ALA A 113 2.43 14.15 -22.33
N ALA A 114 3.61 13.52 -22.24
CA ALA A 114 4.86 14.11 -22.70
C ALA A 114 5.20 13.78 -24.16
N ALA A 115 4.33 13.10 -24.90
CA ALA A 115 4.62 12.71 -26.28
C ALA A 115 4.90 13.92 -27.19
N PRO A 116 5.90 13.88 -28.08
CA PRO A 116 6.96 12.86 -28.20
C PRO A 116 8.21 13.14 -27.32
N ASP A 117 8.20 14.23 -26.56
CA ASP A 117 9.29 14.81 -25.77
C ASP A 117 9.55 14.11 -24.42
N TYR A 118 9.49 12.78 -24.37
CA TYR A 118 9.54 11.99 -23.14
C TYR A 118 10.81 12.20 -22.29
N PHE A 119 11.97 12.39 -22.92
CA PHE A 119 13.25 12.61 -22.22
C PHE A 119 13.43 14.05 -21.78
N ARG A 120 12.85 15.01 -22.52
CA ARG A 120 12.79 16.39 -22.09
C ARG A 120 11.87 16.53 -20.88
N PHE A 121 10.70 15.91 -20.90
CA PHE A 121 9.68 15.99 -19.84
C PHE A 121 9.37 14.61 -19.22
N PRO A 122 10.35 13.96 -18.57
CA PRO A 122 10.13 12.65 -17.97
C PRO A 122 9.17 12.76 -16.79
N ARG A 123 8.44 11.68 -16.52
CA ARG A 123 7.69 11.56 -15.28
C ARG A 123 8.67 11.46 -14.11
N VAL A 124 8.43 12.21 -13.05
CA VAL A 124 9.10 12.02 -11.77
C VAL A 124 8.26 11.09 -10.90
N VAL A 125 8.88 10.11 -10.25
CA VAL A 125 8.27 9.34 -9.17
C VAL A 125 9.06 9.56 -7.90
N VAL A 126 8.34 9.87 -6.82
CA VAL A 126 8.86 10.11 -5.49
C VAL A 126 8.24 9.14 -4.50
N GLY A 127 9.07 8.58 -3.62
CA GLY A 127 8.65 7.78 -2.46
C GLY A 127 9.40 8.19 -1.20
N VAL A 128 8.70 8.16 -0.07
CA VAL A 128 9.29 8.44 1.25
C VAL A 128 9.55 7.12 1.97
N ASP A 129 10.82 6.82 2.27
CA ASP A 129 11.22 5.62 3.02
C ASP A 129 11.96 5.93 4.33
N ALA A 130 12.36 7.19 4.54
CA ALA A 130 13.02 7.67 5.73
C ALA A 130 12.04 7.89 6.90
N PRO A 131 12.48 7.65 8.15
CA PRO A 131 11.67 7.93 9.32
C PRO A 131 11.41 9.44 9.50
N PRO A 132 10.39 9.83 10.27
CA PRO A 132 10.13 11.24 10.56
C PRO A 132 11.27 11.90 11.32
N ALA A 133 11.48 13.20 11.07
CA ALA A 133 12.37 14.03 11.87
C ALA A 133 11.90 14.09 13.33
N PRO A 134 12.81 14.25 14.32
CA PRO A 134 12.44 14.43 15.72
C PRO A 134 11.43 15.58 15.89
N GLY A 135 10.32 15.29 16.58
CA GLY A 135 9.22 16.23 16.80
C GLY A 135 8.21 16.35 15.65
N SER A 136 8.48 15.77 14.48
CA SER A 136 7.50 15.79 13.37
C SER A 136 6.26 14.95 13.71
N PRO A 137 5.04 15.49 13.55
CA PRO A 137 3.82 14.74 13.77
C PRO A 137 3.47 13.79 12.60
N TRP A 138 4.21 13.88 11.48
CA TRP A 138 3.88 13.23 10.21
C TRP A 138 4.65 11.93 10.02
N LEU A 139 3.95 10.80 10.03
CA LEU A 139 4.53 9.51 9.63
C LEU A 139 4.40 9.33 8.11
N LEU A 140 5.29 9.96 7.33
CA LEU A 140 5.26 9.89 5.86
C LEU A 140 5.94 8.63 5.31
N LYS A 141 6.81 8.01 6.10
CA LYS A 141 7.52 6.77 5.78
C LYS A 141 6.56 5.69 5.28
N ASP A 142 6.84 5.20 4.07
CA ASP A 142 6.10 4.15 3.37
C ASP A 142 4.61 4.51 3.14
N ARG A 143 4.27 5.81 3.24
CA ARG A 143 2.88 6.30 3.29
C ARG A 143 2.60 7.46 2.34
N LEU A 144 3.63 8.05 1.72
CA LEU A 144 3.48 9.13 0.74
C LEU A 144 4.29 8.84 -0.52
N TYR A 145 3.59 8.87 -1.66
CA TYR A 145 4.17 8.69 -2.99
C TYR A 145 3.58 9.72 -3.94
N ILE A 146 4.42 10.29 -4.81
CA ILE A 146 4.02 11.35 -5.75
C ILE A 146 4.55 11.01 -7.13
N GLY A 147 3.67 11.01 -8.13
CA GLY A 147 4.03 11.07 -9.55
C GLY A 147 3.83 12.49 -10.05
N TYR A 148 4.82 13.06 -10.73
CA TYR A 148 4.69 14.37 -11.38
C TYR A 148 5.02 14.25 -12.86
N LEU A 149 4.17 14.82 -13.71
CA LEU A 149 4.47 14.99 -15.13
C LEU A 149 4.25 16.45 -15.52
N GLU A 150 5.33 17.13 -15.86
CA GLU A 150 5.35 18.57 -16.16
C GLU A 150 4.32 18.98 -17.22
N LYS A 151 4.28 18.21 -18.33
CA LYS A 151 3.46 18.52 -19.50
C LYS A 151 1.97 18.38 -19.26
N SER A 152 1.55 17.59 -18.27
CA SER A 152 0.13 17.51 -17.89
C SER A 152 -0.26 18.50 -16.80
N ALA A 153 0.71 19.19 -16.16
CA ALA A 153 0.47 20.03 -14.98
C ALA A 153 -0.30 19.31 -13.86
N VAL A 154 -0.05 18.01 -13.68
CA VAL A 154 -0.72 17.15 -12.69
C VAL A 154 0.28 16.44 -11.78
N LEU A 155 -0.01 16.43 -10.47
CA LEU A 155 0.55 15.49 -9.52
C LEU A 155 -0.44 14.34 -9.28
N GLU A 156 0.01 13.10 -9.36
CA GLU A 156 -0.71 11.92 -8.86
C GLU A 156 -0.15 11.58 -7.49
N VAL A 157 -0.98 11.62 -6.45
CA VAL A 157 -0.57 11.42 -5.06
C VAL A 157 -1.23 10.16 -4.53
N ILE A 158 -0.43 9.26 -3.96
CA ILE A 158 -0.90 8.12 -3.18
C ILE A 158 -0.47 8.37 -1.74
N SER A 159 -1.44 8.64 -0.87
CA SER A 159 -1.17 9.06 0.50
C SER A 159 -2.04 8.32 1.49
N TYR A 160 -1.43 7.81 2.56
CA TYR A 160 -2.15 7.06 3.59
C TYR A 160 -3.10 7.95 4.38
N ASN A 161 -4.32 7.47 4.62
CA ASN A 161 -5.31 8.09 5.50
C ASN A 161 -5.42 7.25 6.78
N GLU A 162 -4.86 7.77 7.87
CA GLU A 162 -4.85 7.07 9.15
C GLU A 162 -6.26 6.83 9.71
N GLY A 163 -7.20 7.77 9.48
CA GLY A 163 -8.57 7.68 9.97
C GLY A 163 -9.42 6.66 9.22
N ALA A 164 -9.12 6.39 7.95
CA ALA A 164 -9.78 5.36 7.14
C ALA A 164 -9.01 4.03 7.06
N GLY A 165 -7.77 3.99 7.55
CA GLY A 165 -6.92 2.80 7.51
C GLY A 165 -6.51 2.35 6.10
N ARG A 166 -6.53 3.23 5.10
CA ARG A 166 -6.28 2.90 3.68
C ARG A 166 -5.47 4.00 2.98
N PHE A 167 -4.89 3.70 1.82
CA PHE A 167 -4.36 4.75 0.96
C PHE A 167 -5.48 5.44 0.19
N GLU A 168 -5.35 6.76 0.04
CA GLU A 168 -6.16 7.57 -0.84
C GLU A 168 -5.38 7.90 -2.10
N PHE A 169 -6.11 8.02 -3.21
CA PHE A 169 -5.58 8.40 -4.52
C PHE A 169 -6.08 9.80 -4.83
N GLN A 170 -5.16 10.72 -5.08
CA GLN A 170 -5.48 12.13 -5.27
C GLN A 170 -4.78 12.67 -6.52
N LEU A 171 -5.37 13.69 -7.12
CA LEU A 171 -4.83 14.46 -8.22
C LEU A 171 -4.66 15.92 -7.76
N VAL A 172 -3.48 16.49 -7.99
CA VAL A 172 -3.28 17.94 -7.89
C VAL A 172 -3.23 18.49 -9.30
N LYS A 173 -4.24 19.27 -9.70
CA LYS A 173 -4.35 19.85 -11.05
C LYS A 173 -3.92 21.31 -11.07
N ASP A 174 -3.63 21.82 -12.28
CA ASP A 174 -3.09 23.17 -12.52
C ASP A 174 -1.76 23.43 -11.79
N TYR A 175 -0.94 22.37 -11.65
CA TYR A 175 0.39 22.41 -11.02
C TYR A 175 1.45 22.87 -12.03
N ARG A 176 1.49 24.18 -12.29
CA ARG A 176 2.40 24.83 -13.24
C ARG A 176 2.70 26.27 -12.84
N ALA A 177 3.66 26.90 -13.53
CA ALA A 177 3.98 28.30 -13.32
C ALA A 177 2.75 29.19 -13.58
N GLY A 178 2.41 30.06 -12.62
CA GLY A 178 1.23 30.91 -12.66
C GLY A 178 -0.11 30.18 -12.46
N GLY A 179 -0.10 28.86 -12.23
CA GLY A 179 -1.29 28.06 -11.94
C GLY A 179 -1.75 28.18 -10.49
N ASN A 180 -2.95 27.68 -10.21
CA ASN A 180 -3.55 27.60 -8.89
C ASN A 180 -3.83 26.12 -8.52
N PRO A 181 -2.85 25.42 -7.91
CA PRO A 181 -2.96 23.99 -7.65
C PRO A 181 -4.22 23.61 -6.85
N GLN A 182 -5.04 22.72 -7.41
CA GLN A 182 -6.27 22.22 -6.76
C GLN A 182 -6.17 20.72 -6.51
N VAL A 183 -6.48 20.29 -5.28
CA VAL A 183 -6.50 18.87 -4.90
C VAL A 183 -7.89 18.28 -5.13
N TYR A 184 -7.92 17.09 -5.73
CA TYR A 184 -9.10 16.27 -5.94
C TYR A 184 -8.80 14.83 -5.55
N TYR A 185 -9.81 14.10 -5.12
CA TYR A 185 -9.74 12.65 -4.97
C TYR A 185 -10.06 11.98 -6.31
N ALA A 186 -9.34 10.90 -6.62
CA ALA A 186 -9.55 10.13 -7.85
C ALA A 186 -10.65 9.08 -7.67
N ASN A 187 -11.28 8.69 -8.78
CA ASN A 187 -12.20 7.57 -8.81
C ASN A 187 -11.46 6.26 -8.47
N ARG A 188 -11.76 5.68 -7.30
CA ARG A 188 -11.09 4.47 -6.81
C ARG A 188 -11.24 3.26 -7.74
N ASN A 189 -12.28 3.19 -8.58
CA ASN A 189 -12.39 2.11 -9.59
C ASN A 189 -11.21 2.14 -10.56
N ILE A 190 -10.81 3.35 -11.01
CA ILE A 190 -9.68 3.55 -11.92
C ILE A 190 -8.38 3.13 -11.25
N CYS A 191 -8.16 3.57 -10.00
CA CYS A 191 -6.92 3.29 -9.30
C CYS A 191 -6.77 1.81 -8.93
N MET A 192 -7.82 1.19 -8.39
CA MET A 192 -7.80 -0.20 -7.89
C MET A 192 -7.67 -1.23 -9.02
N ALA A 193 -8.04 -0.87 -10.26
CA ALA A 193 -7.80 -1.71 -11.43
C ALA A 193 -6.30 -2.05 -11.63
N CYS A 194 -5.40 -1.14 -11.24
CA CYS A 194 -3.96 -1.35 -11.25
C CYS A 194 -3.42 -1.69 -9.84
N HIS A 195 -3.87 -0.95 -8.83
CA HIS A 195 -3.39 -1.01 -7.45
C HIS A 195 -4.13 -2.11 -6.66
N HIS A 196 -3.86 -3.38 -6.99
CA HIS A 196 -4.67 -4.52 -6.53
C HIS A 196 -4.77 -4.71 -5.01
N ASN A 197 -3.92 -4.06 -4.23
CA ASN A 197 -3.96 -4.11 -2.76
C ASN A 197 -4.38 -2.77 -2.13
N GLY A 198 -4.88 -1.82 -2.94
CA GLY A 198 -5.24 -0.48 -2.48
C GLY A 198 -4.07 0.33 -1.93
N ALA A 199 -2.87 0.09 -2.47
CA ALA A 199 -1.60 0.69 -2.08
C ALA A 199 -0.69 0.86 -3.32
N PRO A 200 0.43 1.60 -3.24
CA PRO A 200 1.33 1.84 -4.38
C PRO A 200 1.83 0.55 -5.05
N ILE A 201 2.15 0.64 -6.35
CA ILE A 201 2.72 -0.44 -7.17
C ILE A 201 3.87 0.12 -8.01
N PHE A 202 4.96 -0.64 -8.18
CA PHE A 202 6.08 -0.26 -9.04
C PHE A 202 6.79 -1.49 -9.61
N SER A 203 7.71 -1.28 -10.53
CA SER A 203 8.54 -2.36 -11.05
C SER A 203 9.48 -2.89 -9.99
N ARG A 204 9.68 -4.20 -10.01
CA ARG A 204 10.72 -4.87 -9.21
C ARG A 204 12.11 -4.30 -9.51
N ALA A 205 13.04 -4.55 -8.59
CA ALA A 205 14.46 -4.20 -8.66
C ALA A 205 15.13 -4.36 -10.05
N LEU A 206 16.13 -3.49 -10.27
CA LEU A 206 16.63 -2.90 -11.53
C LEU A 206 15.79 -1.72 -12.01
N TRP A 207 14.49 -1.91 -12.20
CA TRP A 207 13.55 -0.90 -12.69
C TRP A 207 14.08 -0.11 -13.90
N ASP A 208 14.29 -0.81 -15.02
CA ASP A 208 14.97 -0.31 -16.23
C ASP A 208 14.22 0.78 -17.00
N GLU A 209 13.00 1.14 -16.58
CA GLU A 209 12.26 2.31 -17.06
C GLU A 209 12.77 3.62 -16.44
N THR A 210 13.58 3.53 -15.37
CA THR A 210 14.11 4.68 -14.64
C THR A 210 15.47 5.10 -15.16
N ASN A 211 15.92 6.25 -14.69
CA ASN A 211 17.28 6.75 -14.90
C ASN A 211 18.38 6.04 -14.10
N ALA A 212 18.08 4.90 -13.46
CA ALA A 212 19.10 3.93 -13.06
C ALA A 212 19.63 3.09 -14.24
N ASN A 213 18.86 3.03 -15.33
CA ASN A 213 19.32 2.44 -16.59
C ASN A 213 20.31 3.41 -17.29
N PRO A 214 21.56 2.99 -17.56
CA PRO A 214 22.57 3.86 -18.17
C PRO A 214 22.16 4.48 -19.51
N ALA A 215 21.39 3.75 -20.34
CA ALA A 215 20.92 4.25 -21.62
C ALA A 215 19.87 5.35 -21.46
N ILE A 216 19.01 5.25 -20.44
CA ILE A 216 18.05 6.31 -20.09
C ILE A 216 18.80 7.51 -19.50
N ALA A 217 19.75 7.29 -18.59
CA ALA A 217 20.54 8.34 -17.97
C ALA A 217 21.32 9.16 -19.00
N ALA A 218 21.97 8.52 -19.98
CA ALA A 218 22.70 9.19 -21.06
C ALA A 218 21.79 10.11 -21.89
N ARG A 219 20.58 9.65 -22.23
CA ARG A 219 19.61 10.44 -22.99
C ARG A 219 19.04 11.62 -22.18
N LEU A 220 18.77 11.42 -20.89
CA LEU A 220 18.38 12.51 -20.00
C LEU A 220 19.50 13.54 -19.83
N ALA A 221 20.76 13.10 -19.74
CA ALA A 221 21.90 14.02 -19.65
C ALA A 221 22.05 14.86 -20.92
N ALA A 222 21.79 14.29 -22.10
CA ALA A 222 21.85 14.99 -23.39
C ALA A 222 20.84 16.16 -23.52
N GLU A 223 19.75 16.14 -22.76
CA GLU A 223 18.76 17.24 -22.74
C GLU A 223 19.25 18.48 -21.97
N GLY A 224 20.30 18.36 -21.14
CA GLY A 224 20.88 19.48 -20.40
C GLY A 224 19.97 20.14 -19.35
N ARG A 225 18.92 19.44 -18.88
CA ARG A 225 17.98 19.97 -17.86
C ARG A 225 18.41 19.63 -16.43
N SER A 226 17.96 20.44 -15.47
CA SER A 226 18.18 20.23 -14.03
C SER A 226 17.22 19.23 -13.39
N TYR A 227 16.11 18.89 -14.06
CA TYR A 227 15.08 17.94 -13.60
C TYR A 227 14.70 18.09 -12.12
N TYR A 228 14.39 19.31 -11.69
CA TYR A 228 13.98 19.59 -10.31
C TYR A 228 15.04 19.23 -9.25
N GLY A 229 16.31 19.30 -9.62
CA GLY A 229 17.44 18.89 -8.77
C GLY A 229 17.68 17.38 -8.75
N ILE A 230 16.99 16.60 -9.59
CA ILE A 230 17.16 15.15 -9.67
C ILE A 230 18.25 14.84 -10.71
N ALA A 231 19.37 14.30 -10.25
CA ALA A 231 20.47 13.92 -11.13
C ALA A 231 20.02 12.90 -12.21
N PRO A 232 20.31 13.16 -13.51
CA PRO A 232 20.05 12.23 -14.61
C PRO A 232 20.72 10.88 -14.42
N ALA A 233 21.99 10.84 -14.02
CA ALA A 233 22.69 9.60 -13.70
C ALA A 233 22.53 9.25 -12.22
N ARG A 234 22.15 8.00 -11.92
CA ARG A 234 22.08 7.44 -10.56
C ARG A 234 22.20 5.92 -10.54
N GLY A 235 22.44 5.36 -9.36
CA GLY A 235 22.47 3.92 -9.14
C GLY A 235 21.08 3.28 -9.01
N VAL A 236 21.09 1.96 -8.89
CA VAL A 236 19.90 1.12 -8.64
C VAL A 236 19.40 1.18 -7.20
N ASP A 237 20.16 1.80 -6.30
CA ASP A 237 19.86 2.02 -4.89
C ASP A 237 18.59 2.85 -4.66
N MET A 238 18.39 3.91 -5.45
CA MET A 238 17.19 4.77 -5.38
C MET A 238 15.89 4.04 -5.76
N PRO A 239 15.77 3.41 -6.95
CA PRO A 239 14.58 2.62 -7.27
C PRO A 239 14.40 1.42 -6.33
N TYR A 240 15.49 0.80 -5.86
CA TYR A 240 15.43 -0.29 -4.88
C TYR A 240 14.86 0.16 -3.53
N ALA A 241 15.23 1.35 -3.06
CA ALA A 241 14.67 1.95 -1.85
C ALA A 241 13.15 2.20 -1.97
N ILE A 242 12.70 2.72 -3.12
CA ILE A 242 11.27 2.92 -3.42
C ILE A 242 10.54 1.56 -3.45
N ASP A 243 11.09 0.57 -4.15
CA ASP A 243 10.53 -0.79 -4.24
C ASP A 243 10.35 -1.41 -2.84
N ASN A 244 11.37 -1.33 -1.98
CA ASN A 244 11.29 -1.79 -0.60
C ASN A 244 10.23 -1.02 0.23
N ALA A 245 10.13 0.29 0.05
CA ALA A 245 9.09 1.09 0.70
C ALA A 245 7.70 0.62 0.28
N VAL A 246 7.51 0.28 -0.99
CA VAL A 246 6.23 -0.14 -1.54
C VAL A 246 5.82 -1.52 -1.03
N ARG A 247 6.76 -2.46 -0.89
CA ARG A 247 6.48 -3.74 -0.21
C ARG A 247 5.99 -3.52 1.23
N ARG A 248 6.61 -2.59 1.98
CA ARG A 248 6.17 -2.26 3.34
C ARG A 248 4.80 -1.57 3.36
N ALA A 249 4.57 -0.60 2.48
CA ALA A 249 3.29 0.09 2.30
C ALA A 249 2.12 -0.87 2.09
N ASN A 250 2.34 -1.91 1.28
CA ASN A 250 1.33 -2.92 0.96
C ASN A 250 0.97 -3.83 2.15
N ARG A 251 1.81 -3.92 3.19
CA ARG A 251 1.49 -4.66 4.42
C ARG A 251 0.64 -3.86 5.41
N LEU A 252 0.49 -2.55 5.21
CA LEU A 252 -0.35 -1.71 6.08
C LEU A 252 -1.81 -2.16 6.06
N ALA A 253 -2.33 -2.57 4.89
CA ALA A 253 -3.70 -3.08 4.76
C ALA A 253 -3.92 -4.39 5.55
N LEU A 254 -2.95 -5.31 5.52
CA LEU A 254 -2.99 -6.53 6.34
C LEU A 254 -3.02 -6.17 7.83
N THR A 255 -2.12 -5.27 8.25
CA THR A 255 -2.03 -4.83 9.65
C THR A 255 -3.36 -4.26 10.12
N GLN A 256 -3.95 -3.36 9.33
CA GLN A 256 -5.24 -2.75 9.64
C GLN A 256 -6.36 -3.78 9.72
N ARG A 257 -6.38 -4.76 8.83
CA ARG A 257 -7.40 -5.81 8.84
C ARG A 257 -7.27 -6.74 10.04
N LEU A 258 -6.05 -7.12 10.41
CA LEU A 258 -5.79 -7.92 11.61
C LEU A 258 -6.13 -7.14 12.90
N TRP A 259 -5.81 -5.83 12.93
CA TRP A 259 -6.15 -4.95 14.04
C TRP A 259 -7.67 -4.77 14.20
N GLN A 260 -8.37 -4.40 13.13
CA GLN A 260 -9.79 -4.08 13.15
C GLN A 260 -10.63 -5.35 13.30
N GLU A 261 -10.46 -6.31 12.39
CA GLU A 261 -11.32 -7.49 12.30
C GLU A 261 -10.72 -8.72 12.99
N GLY A 262 -9.40 -8.87 12.97
CA GLY A 262 -8.70 -10.05 13.48
C GLY A 262 -8.75 -10.16 15.01
N CYS A 263 -8.65 -9.05 15.74
CA CYS A 263 -8.87 -9.04 17.18
C CYS A 263 -10.36 -9.16 17.57
N GLY A 264 -11.28 -8.80 16.67
CA GLY A 264 -12.73 -8.84 16.92
C GLY A 264 -13.22 -7.73 17.87
N PRO A 265 -14.51 -7.77 18.25
CA PRO A 265 -15.15 -6.69 19.01
C PRO A 265 -14.96 -6.83 20.54
N ALA A 266 -15.50 -5.84 21.26
CA ALA A 266 -15.67 -5.83 22.72
C ALA A 266 -14.37 -5.97 23.53
N ALA A 267 -14.50 -6.26 24.83
CA ALA A 267 -13.38 -6.29 25.77
C ALA A 267 -12.28 -7.30 25.39
N ALA A 268 -12.63 -8.46 24.82
CA ALA A 268 -11.65 -9.42 24.34
C ALA A 268 -10.83 -8.88 23.16
N GLY A 269 -11.48 -8.17 22.23
CA GLY A 269 -10.81 -7.49 21.13
C GLY A 269 -9.90 -6.35 21.60
N GLN A 270 -10.36 -5.54 22.56
CA GLN A 270 -9.56 -4.49 23.18
C GLN A 270 -8.30 -5.05 23.86
N ARG A 271 -8.42 -6.15 24.62
CA ARG A 271 -7.26 -6.85 25.21
C ARG A 271 -6.31 -7.41 24.16
N CYS A 272 -6.84 -7.96 23.07
CA CYS A 272 -6.04 -8.41 21.93
C CYS A 272 -5.22 -7.26 21.33
N ARG A 273 -5.86 -6.12 21.02
CA ARG A 273 -5.19 -4.93 20.48
C ARG A 273 -4.16 -4.34 21.44
N SER A 274 -4.48 -4.27 22.73
CA SER A 274 -3.56 -3.87 23.79
C SER A 274 -2.31 -4.76 23.84
N GLY A 275 -2.49 -6.08 23.78
CA GLY A 275 -1.39 -7.04 23.80
C GLY A 275 -0.51 -6.95 22.54
N LEU A 276 -1.10 -6.73 21.36
CA LEU A 276 -0.35 -6.47 20.13
C LEU A 276 0.43 -5.15 20.19
N LEU A 277 -0.16 -4.10 20.76
CA LEU A 277 0.49 -2.80 20.93
C LEU A 277 1.68 -2.87 21.89
N GLU A 278 1.54 -3.55 23.02
CA GLU A 278 2.63 -3.77 23.98
C GLU A 278 3.81 -4.51 23.35
N ALA A 279 3.50 -5.59 22.65
CA ALA A 279 4.50 -6.36 21.92
C ALA A 279 5.20 -5.54 20.83
N ALA A 280 4.44 -4.72 20.10
CA ALA A 280 4.96 -3.85 19.05
C ALA A 280 5.90 -2.79 19.60
N LEU A 281 5.53 -2.15 20.72
CA LEU A 281 6.36 -1.16 21.40
C LEU A 281 7.65 -1.79 21.93
N ARG A 282 7.57 -2.97 22.57
CA ARG A 282 8.77 -3.73 22.98
C ARG A 282 9.69 -4.05 21.82
N LEU A 283 9.14 -4.54 20.71
CA LEU A 283 9.90 -4.85 19.50
C LEU A 283 10.64 -3.60 18.96
N ARG A 284 9.97 -2.45 18.92
CA ARG A 284 10.58 -1.19 18.48
C ARG A 284 11.64 -0.69 19.45
N LEU A 285 11.38 -0.77 20.75
CA LEU A 285 12.33 -0.35 21.78
C LEU A 285 13.61 -1.19 21.74
N ALA A 286 13.48 -2.47 21.41
CA ALA A 286 14.57 -3.43 21.34
C ALA A 286 15.35 -3.40 20.00
N ASP A 287 15.14 -2.39 19.15
CA ASP A 287 15.72 -2.27 17.81
C ASP A 287 15.48 -3.51 16.95
N GLY A 288 14.26 -4.06 17.01
CA GLY A 288 13.86 -5.24 16.25
C GLY A 288 14.25 -6.58 16.88
N LEU A 289 14.94 -6.58 18.04
CA LEU A 289 15.22 -7.81 18.77
C LEU A 289 13.94 -8.34 19.43
N SER A 290 13.34 -9.36 18.83
CA SER A 290 12.10 -9.97 19.30
C SER A 290 12.35 -11.06 20.34
N LEU A 291 11.50 -11.10 21.37
CA LEU A 291 11.35 -12.28 22.23
C LEU A 291 10.87 -13.50 21.42
N PRO A 292 11.05 -14.72 21.95
CA PRO A 292 10.37 -15.91 21.44
C PRO A 292 8.85 -15.72 21.31
N PRO A 293 8.18 -16.35 20.34
CA PRO A 293 6.76 -16.08 20.04
C PRO A 293 5.78 -16.21 21.21
N ASP A 294 6.06 -17.15 22.11
CA ASP A 294 5.33 -17.46 23.34
C ASP A 294 5.50 -16.40 24.44
N ALA A 295 6.63 -15.70 24.45
CA ALA A 295 6.92 -14.59 25.36
C ALA A 295 6.69 -13.20 24.72
N ALA A 296 6.62 -13.12 23.39
CA ALA A 296 6.55 -11.86 22.66
C ALA A 296 5.18 -11.16 22.80
N VAL A 297 4.11 -11.91 23.02
CA VAL A 297 2.73 -11.39 23.12
C VAL A 297 2.00 -12.11 24.25
N ALA A 298 1.12 -11.39 24.96
CA ALA A 298 0.21 -12.00 25.93
C ALA A 298 -0.52 -13.22 25.32
N PRO A 299 -0.49 -14.41 25.94
CA PRO A 299 -1.08 -15.63 25.38
C PRO A 299 -2.57 -15.49 25.02
N GLU A 300 -3.34 -14.75 25.82
CA GLU A 300 -4.76 -14.48 25.55
C GLU A 300 -4.94 -13.66 24.26
N ALA A 301 -4.11 -12.64 24.04
CA ALA A 301 -4.16 -11.80 22.84
C ALA A 301 -3.82 -12.61 21.58
N ALA A 302 -2.73 -13.40 21.64
CA ALA A 302 -2.34 -14.29 20.56
C ALA A 302 -3.42 -15.32 20.23
N ALA A 303 -4.00 -15.96 21.26
CA ALA A 303 -5.06 -16.95 21.09
C ALA A 303 -6.36 -16.31 20.54
N THR A 304 -6.70 -15.10 20.98
CA THR A 304 -7.86 -14.36 20.48
C THR A 304 -7.72 -14.01 19.00
N LEU A 305 -6.56 -13.47 18.60
CA LEU A 305 -6.27 -13.19 17.19
C LEU A 305 -6.39 -14.46 16.34
N ARG A 306 -5.74 -15.56 16.76
CA ARG A 306 -5.77 -16.82 16.00
C ARG A 306 -7.19 -17.39 15.86
N ARG A 307 -7.96 -17.44 16.96
CA ARG A 307 -9.33 -17.98 16.93
C ARG A 307 -10.24 -17.17 16.02
N ASN A 308 -10.23 -15.84 16.17
CA ASN A 308 -11.09 -14.96 15.38
C ASN A 308 -10.70 -14.97 13.90
N ALA A 309 -9.39 -14.95 13.61
CA ALA A 309 -8.89 -15.02 12.25
C ALA A 309 -9.19 -16.37 11.58
N ALA A 310 -9.01 -17.50 12.27
CA ALA A 310 -9.33 -18.82 11.73
C ALA A 310 -10.83 -18.98 11.43
N ARG A 311 -11.69 -18.37 12.25
CA ARG A 311 -13.15 -18.35 12.00
C ARG A 311 -13.52 -17.47 10.81
N ARG A 312 -12.90 -16.29 10.69
CA ARG A 312 -13.28 -15.27 9.69
C ARG A 312 -12.64 -15.50 8.33
N TRP A 313 -11.44 -16.05 8.31
CA TRP A 313 -10.62 -16.29 7.11
C TRP A 313 -10.00 -17.69 7.18
N PRO A 314 -10.79 -18.77 7.04
CA PRO A 314 -10.29 -20.15 7.13
C PRO A 314 -9.22 -20.46 6.08
N GLY A 315 -9.34 -19.89 4.87
CA GLY A 315 -8.33 -19.98 3.80
C GLY A 315 -7.15 -19.01 3.96
N GLY A 316 -7.16 -18.13 4.97
CA GLY A 316 -6.19 -17.06 5.15
C GLY A 316 -6.52 -15.77 4.40
N LEU A 317 -5.59 -14.81 4.45
CA LEU A 317 -5.68 -13.49 3.84
C LEU A 317 -4.64 -13.35 2.72
N ALA A 318 -5.08 -13.19 1.49
CA ALA A 318 -4.25 -13.00 0.30
C ALA A 318 -3.83 -11.52 0.15
N LEU A 319 -2.52 -11.26 0.14
CA LEU A 319 -1.97 -9.92 -0.07
C LEU A 319 -1.76 -9.70 -1.58
N GLY A 320 -2.29 -8.61 -2.12
CA GLY A 320 -2.10 -8.27 -3.53
C GLY A 320 -0.63 -7.96 -3.84
N ARG A 321 -0.11 -8.51 -4.95
CA ARG A 321 1.27 -8.27 -5.36
C ARG A 321 1.50 -6.83 -5.84
N PRO A 322 2.42 -6.09 -5.20
CA PRO A 322 2.72 -4.71 -5.60
C PRO A 322 3.71 -4.63 -6.78
N ASP A 323 4.45 -5.71 -7.03
CA ASP A 323 5.49 -5.77 -8.04
C ASP A 323 4.93 -5.88 -9.46
N LEU A 324 5.45 -5.02 -10.32
CA LEU A 324 5.29 -5.11 -11.76
C LEU A 324 6.55 -5.74 -12.38
N PRO A 325 6.41 -6.53 -13.46
CA PRO A 325 7.57 -7.03 -14.19
C PRO A 325 8.47 -5.88 -14.66
N ASN A 326 9.78 -6.06 -14.49
CA ASN A 326 10.78 -5.11 -14.98
C ASN A 326 10.67 -5.00 -16.51
N ARG A 327 10.69 -3.78 -17.05
CA ARG A 327 10.58 -3.48 -18.47
C ARG A 327 11.73 -2.56 -18.84
N ASN A 328 12.50 -2.91 -19.86
CA ASN A 328 13.46 -1.98 -20.46
C ASN A 328 12.84 -1.40 -21.74
N PRO A 329 12.39 -0.12 -21.74
CA PRO A 329 11.73 0.48 -22.89
C PRO A 329 12.68 0.71 -24.08
N LEU A 330 13.99 0.55 -23.87
CA LEU A 330 15.03 0.72 -24.88
C LEU A 330 15.64 -0.62 -25.35
N GLN A 331 15.14 -1.76 -24.87
CA GLN A 331 15.69 -3.07 -25.23
C GLN A 331 15.54 -3.34 -26.74
N GLY A 332 16.61 -3.89 -27.34
CA GLY A 332 16.62 -4.31 -28.74
C GLY A 332 16.84 -3.16 -29.73
N LEU A 333 17.54 -2.09 -29.33
CA LEU A 333 17.71 -0.89 -30.15
C LEU A 333 19.17 -0.49 -30.32
N ALA A 334 19.58 -0.38 -31.59
CA ALA A 334 20.83 0.26 -32.00
C ALA A 334 20.62 1.75 -32.31
N ASP A 335 19.53 2.15 -32.99
CA ASP A 335 19.21 3.56 -33.31
C ASP A 335 17.70 3.75 -33.65
N GLY A 336 17.21 5.00 -33.66
CA GLY A 336 15.85 5.35 -34.14
C GLY A 336 14.96 6.17 -33.20
N LEU A 337 15.52 7.00 -32.31
CA LEU A 337 14.73 7.91 -31.46
C LEU A 337 14.59 9.35 -32.00
N ASP A 338 15.14 9.63 -33.18
CA ASP A 338 14.99 10.95 -33.81
C ASP A 338 13.59 11.14 -34.41
N ASP A 339 12.96 10.05 -34.87
CA ASP A 339 11.58 10.06 -35.38
C ASP A 339 10.54 10.17 -34.24
N SER A 340 9.60 11.10 -34.39
CA SER A 340 8.49 11.32 -33.46
C SER A 340 7.53 10.13 -33.42
N ALA A 341 7.20 9.53 -34.56
CA ALA A 341 6.27 8.41 -34.63
C ALA A 341 6.86 7.16 -33.95
N ALA A 342 8.14 6.88 -34.21
CA ALA A 342 8.87 5.83 -33.51
C ALA A 342 8.89 6.06 -31.99
N ARG A 343 9.12 7.29 -31.51
CA ARG A 343 9.07 7.61 -30.06
C ARG A 343 7.71 7.34 -29.44
N ILE A 344 6.61 7.73 -30.11
CA ILE A 344 5.25 7.46 -29.62
C ILE A 344 5.00 5.95 -29.52
N ALA A 345 5.40 5.18 -30.53
CA ALA A 345 5.27 3.72 -30.52
C ALA A 345 5.98 3.07 -29.32
N ARG A 346 7.10 3.65 -28.83
CA ARG A 346 7.83 3.15 -27.64
C ARG A 346 7.10 3.36 -26.32
N SER A 347 6.13 4.26 -26.26
CA SER A 347 5.25 4.38 -25.09
C SER A 347 4.27 3.20 -24.97
N HIS A 348 4.29 2.28 -25.95
CA HIS A 348 3.57 1.02 -25.87
C HIS A 348 4.03 0.13 -24.73
N VAL A 349 3.04 -0.33 -23.98
CA VAL A 349 3.17 -1.29 -22.90
C VAL A 349 2.44 -2.56 -23.29
N ALA A 350 3.17 -3.60 -23.68
CA ALA A 350 2.59 -4.89 -24.02
C ALA A 350 1.90 -5.54 -22.80
N ALA A 351 0.96 -6.46 -23.04
CA ALA A 351 0.15 -7.08 -21.99
C ALA A 351 0.95 -7.65 -20.80
N PRO A 352 2.11 -8.33 -20.98
CA PRO A 352 2.90 -8.85 -19.85
C PRO A 352 3.46 -7.77 -18.91
N PHE A 353 3.58 -6.53 -19.38
CA PHE A 353 4.09 -5.39 -18.60
C PHE A 353 3.00 -4.40 -18.18
N ASP A 354 1.75 -4.61 -18.62
CA ASP A 354 0.62 -3.72 -18.35
C ASP A 354 0.18 -3.83 -16.88
N PRO A 355 0.11 -2.71 -16.12
CA PRO A 355 -0.30 -2.74 -14.71
C PRO A 355 -1.69 -3.33 -14.44
N LEU A 356 -2.56 -3.37 -15.45
CA LEU A 356 -3.91 -3.96 -15.38
C LEU A 356 -3.92 -5.48 -15.45
N LEU A 357 -2.79 -6.12 -15.79
CA LEU A 357 -2.71 -7.57 -15.83
C LEU A 357 -2.91 -8.13 -14.41
N PRO A 358 -3.90 -9.03 -14.19
CA PRO A 358 -4.08 -9.65 -12.88
C PRO A 358 -2.79 -10.30 -12.40
N ARG A 359 -2.49 -10.09 -11.12
CA ARG A 359 -1.30 -10.66 -10.47
C ARG A 359 -1.77 -11.66 -9.41
N PRO A 360 -1.15 -12.85 -9.30
CA PRO A 360 -1.41 -13.73 -8.18
C PRO A 360 -1.05 -13.01 -6.87
N PRO A 361 -1.61 -13.45 -5.73
CA PRO A 361 -1.20 -12.90 -4.44
C PRO A 361 0.30 -13.05 -4.24
N ASP A 362 0.89 -12.08 -3.55
CA ASP A 362 2.31 -12.14 -3.17
C ASP A 362 2.53 -13.22 -2.12
N THR A 363 1.73 -13.12 -1.05
CA THR A 363 1.73 -14.04 0.08
C THR A 363 0.30 -14.26 0.56
N VAL A 364 0.09 -15.37 1.28
CA VAL A 364 -1.15 -15.63 2.00
C VAL A 364 -0.82 -15.71 3.49
N TRP A 365 -1.34 -14.77 4.27
CA TRP A 365 -1.25 -14.83 5.73
C TRP A 365 -2.23 -15.87 6.27
N ARG A 366 -1.78 -16.78 7.13
CA ARG A 366 -2.63 -17.81 7.75
C ARG A 366 -2.51 -17.78 9.26
N ALA A 367 -3.64 -17.89 9.95
CA ALA A 367 -3.72 -17.79 11.41
C ALA A 367 -2.97 -18.92 12.15
N ASP A 368 -2.85 -20.09 11.53
CA ASP A 368 -2.15 -21.27 12.05
C ASP A 368 -0.64 -21.27 11.75
N ALA A 369 -0.16 -20.34 10.93
CA ALA A 369 1.26 -20.26 10.60
C ALA A 369 2.08 -19.90 11.85
N PRO A 370 3.26 -20.51 12.06
CA PRO A 370 4.10 -20.24 13.24
C PRO A 370 4.47 -18.75 13.41
N GLY A 371 4.55 -17.99 12.32
CA GLY A 371 4.89 -16.57 12.32
C GLY A 371 3.70 -15.61 12.37
N ALA A 372 2.45 -16.09 12.35
CA ALA A 372 1.26 -15.26 12.13
C ALA A 372 1.13 -14.09 13.12
N VAL A 373 1.35 -14.38 14.40
CA VAL A 373 1.30 -13.39 15.49
C VAL A 373 2.48 -12.42 15.43
N ARG A 374 3.69 -12.92 15.13
CA ARG A 374 4.87 -12.06 14.97
C ARG A 374 4.69 -11.06 13.83
N GLU A 375 4.10 -11.49 12.72
CA GLU A 375 3.80 -10.61 11.59
C GLU A 375 2.77 -9.54 11.97
N ALA A 376 1.73 -9.89 12.74
CA ALA A 376 0.77 -8.91 13.26
C ALA A 376 1.44 -7.87 14.18
N VAL A 377 2.32 -8.31 15.08
CA VAL A 377 3.11 -7.42 15.96
C VAL A 377 4.03 -6.51 15.16
N ALA A 378 4.77 -7.06 14.20
CA ALA A 378 5.65 -6.28 13.33
C ALA A 378 4.86 -5.25 12.52
N GLY A 379 3.67 -5.60 12.04
CA GLY A 379 2.75 -4.67 11.39
C GLY A 379 2.37 -3.49 12.28
N VAL A 380 1.93 -3.75 13.52
CA VAL A 380 1.58 -2.70 14.49
C VAL A 380 2.81 -1.85 14.85
N ALA A 381 4.00 -2.46 14.90
CA ALA A 381 5.26 -1.76 15.17
C ALA A 381 5.60 -0.68 14.12
N GLU A 382 5.19 -0.88 12.86
CA GLU A 382 5.36 0.11 11.78
C GLU A 382 4.42 1.32 11.90
N PHE A 383 3.45 1.31 12.82
CA PHE A 383 2.59 2.46 13.10
C PHE A 383 3.06 3.30 14.28
N VAL A 384 3.75 2.73 15.27
CA VAL A 384 4.03 3.44 16.54
C VAL A 384 5.33 4.25 16.56
N ALA A 385 6.15 4.15 15.52
CA ALA A 385 7.41 4.88 15.40
C ALA A 385 7.24 6.19 14.63
N ASP A 386 6.79 7.24 15.31
CA ASP A 386 6.68 8.59 14.76
C ASP A 386 7.79 9.54 15.24
N GLY A 387 7.70 10.84 14.90
CA GLY A 387 8.71 11.83 15.31
C GLY A 387 8.80 12.04 16.83
N HIS A 388 7.86 11.52 17.62
CA HIS A 388 7.88 11.57 19.08
C HIS A 388 8.49 10.30 19.72
N TRP A 389 9.03 9.38 18.91
CA TRP A 389 9.63 8.14 19.43
C TRP A 389 10.72 8.38 20.48
N LEU A 390 11.65 9.31 20.22
CA LEU A 390 12.70 9.68 21.18
C LEU A 390 12.13 10.30 22.46
N ARG A 391 11.04 11.08 22.35
CA ARG A 391 10.35 11.66 23.51
C ARG A 391 9.70 10.57 24.35
N LEU A 392 9.06 9.58 23.71
CA LEU A 392 8.47 8.43 24.38
C LEU A 392 9.54 7.62 25.13
N GLN A 393 10.70 7.38 24.50
CA GLN A 393 11.83 6.72 25.17
C GLN A 393 12.33 7.49 26.39
N ALA A 394 12.45 8.82 26.29
CA ALA A 394 12.87 9.67 27.41
C ALA A 394 11.83 9.72 28.54
N ALA A 395 10.54 9.83 28.22
CA ALA A 395 9.46 9.78 29.19
C ALA A 395 9.43 8.45 29.93
N LEU A 396 9.62 7.35 29.20
CA LEU A 396 9.71 6.02 29.76
C LEU A 396 10.91 5.89 30.71
N ALA A 397 12.10 6.35 30.30
CA ALA A 397 13.29 6.32 31.15
C ALA A 397 13.11 7.12 32.45
N ARG A 398 12.49 8.31 32.39
CA ARG A 398 12.17 9.11 33.58
C ARG A 398 11.22 8.37 34.52
N ARG A 399 10.16 7.76 33.98
CA ARG A 399 9.19 7.00 34.77
C ARG A 399 9.84 5.81 35.46
N SER A 400 10.69 5.07 34.74
CA SER A 400 11.37 3.89 35.26
C SER A 400 12.50 4.21 36.24
N ALA A 401 13.10 5.41 36.19
CA ALA A 401 14.15 5.81 37.13
C ALA A 401 13.66 5.80 38.59
N ALA A 402 12.34 6.01 38.79
CA ALA A 402 11.68 5.94 40.09
C ALA A 402 11.33 4.50 40.54
N LEU A 403 11.49 3.49 39.67
CA LEU A 403 11.20 2.10 40.00
C LEU A 403 12.44 1.39 40.59
N PRO A 404 12.23 0.36 41.44
CA PRO A 404 13.30 -0.54 41.84
C PRO A 404 13.96 -1.20 40.63
N ARG A 405 15.28 -1.40 40.69
CA ARG A 405 16.02 -2.09 39.63
C ARG A 405 15.87 -3.59 39.83
N THR A 406 15.89 -4.34 38.75
CA THR A 406 15.92 -5.80 38.78
C THR A 406 17.34 -6.29 38.58
N GLU A 407 17.75 -7.31 39.33
CA GLU A 407 19.05 -7.94 39.17
C GLU A 407 18.90 -9.36 38.60
N HIS A 408 19.69 -9.68 37.58
CA HIS A 408 19.87 -11.05 37.08
C HIS A 408 21.26 -11.54 37.48
N VAL A 409 21.30 -12.70 38.13
CA VAL A 409 22.56 -13.36 38.51
C VAL A 409 22.81 -14.51 37.55
N LEU A 410 23.98 -14.49 36.91
CA LEU A 410 24.46 -15.55 36.04
C LEU A 410 25.66 -16.25 36.67
N SER A 411 25.72 -17.58 36.58
CA SER A 411 26.87 -18.39 36.94
C SER A 411 27.72 -18.65 35.70
N CYS A 412 28.99 -18.26 35.73
CA CYS A 412 29.93 -18.34 34.63
C CYS A 412 30.94 -19.48 34.83
N GLU A 413 31.20 -20.22 33.76
CA GLU A 413 32.23 -21.26 33.68
C GLU A 413 33.16 -20.98 32.49
N ALA A 414 34.46 -21.23 32.66
CA ALA A 414 35.43 -21.09 31.58
C ALA A 414 35.22 -22.18 30.53
N VAL A 415 35.31 -21.83 29.24
CA VAL A 415 35.20 -22.80 28.16
C VAL A 415 36.58 -23.42 27.89
N PRO A 416 36.75 -24.75 27.94
CA PRO A 416 38.03 -25.40 27.66
C PRO A 416 38.59 -25.01 26.29
N ALA A 417 39.90 -24.79 26.24
CA ALA A 417 40.63 -24.40 25.03
C ALA A 417 40.09 -23.13 24.31
N SER A 418 39.37 -22.28 25.04
CA SER A 418 38.83 -21.02 24.53
C SER A 418 39.12 -19.88 25.51
N ARG A 419 39.11 -18.64 25.01
CA ARG A 419 39.17 -17.42 25.83
C ARG A 419 37.80 -16.99 26.35
N ALA A 420 36.74 -17.74 26.05
CA ALA A 420 35.39 -17.41 26.42
C ALA A 420 34.95 -18.06 27.74
N SER A 421 34.10 -17.36 28.47
CA SER A 421 33.31 -17.89 29.58
C SER A 421 31.85 -17.98 29.16
N ARG A 422 31.17 -19.08 29.53
CA ARG A 422 29.73 -19.24 29.34
C ARG A 422 29.03 -19.03 30.67
N CYS A 423 28.17 -18.03 30.71
CA CYS A 423 27.35 -17.70 31.86
C CYS A 423 25.91 -18.15 31.64
N ARG A 424 25.30 -18.78 32.64
CA ARG A 424 23.90 -19.22 32.62
C ARG A 424 23.16 -18.72 33.86
N GLY A 425 21.88 -18.40 33.71
CA GLY A 425 21.02 -17.96 34.80
C GLY A 425 19.61 -18.53 34.69
N ALA A 426 18.73 -18.07 35.58
CA ALA A 426 17.32 -18.46 35.60
C ALA A 426 16.61 -18.08 34.28
N GLY A 427 15.53 -18.79 33.96
CA GLY A 427 14.67 -18.48 32.80
C GLY A 427 15.34 -18.68 31.43
N GLY A 428 16.43 -19.44 31.36
CA GLY A 428 17.19 -19.65 30.12
C GLY A 428 18.16 -18.51 29.77
N ALA A 429 18.40 -17.58 30.70
CA ALA A 429 19.37 -16.52 30.51
C ALA A 429 20.77 -17.08 30.23
N SER A 430 21.41 -16.56 29.19
CA SER A 430 22.75 -16.95 28.76
C SER A 430 23.57 -15.74 28.30
N LEU A 431 24.85 -15.77 28.63
CA LEU A 431 25.81 -14.73 28.25
C LEU A 431 27.14 -15.40 27.90
N VAL A 432 27.74 -15.01 26.78
CA VAL A 432 29.09 -15.42 26.39
C VAL A 432 30.03 -14.24 26.59
N LEU A 433 30.99 -14.40 27.48
CA LEU A 433 31.94 -13.36 27.89
C LEU A 433 33.32 -13.70 27.34
N ASP A 434 34.04 -12.70 26.85
CA ASP A 434 35.49 -12.73 26.66
C ASP A 434 36.12 -11.92 27.81
N PRO A 435 36.59 -12.57 28.89
CA PRO A 435 37.10 -11.87 30.06
C PRO A 435 38.39 -11.10 29.73
N ALA A 436 39.22 -11.64 28.83
CA ALA A 436 40.51 -11.06 28.47
C ALA A 436 40.34 -9.72 27.74
N ASN A 437 39.42 -9.67 26.77
CA ASN A 437 39.12 -8.44 26.02
C ASN A 437 38.01 -7.60 26.67
N ARG A 438 37.53 -8.00 27.86
CA ARG A 438 36.42 -7.36 28.58
C ARG A 438 35.21 -7.10 27.67
N ARG A 439 34.76 -8.11 26.94
CA ARG A 439 33.74 -7.98 25.91
C ARG A 439 32.67 -9.06 26.04
N ILE A 440 31.41 -8.66 26.00
CA ILE A 440 30.28 -9.59 25.89
C ILE A 440 30.11 -9.94 24.40
N GLN A 441 30.19 -11.22 24.07
CA GLN A 441 30.08 -11.73 22.71
C GLN A 441 28.62 -12.07 22.34
N GLY A 442 27.78 -12.33 23.33
CA GLY A 442 26.36 -12.54 23.16
C GLY A 442 25.63 -12.50 24.50
N LEU A 443 24.44 -11.92 24.52
CA LEU A 443 23.56 -11.84 25.68
C LEU A 443 22.13 -12.17 25.26
N SER A 444 21.50 -13.11 25.95
CA SER A 444 20.09 -13.46 25.83
C SER A 444 19.53 -13.68 27.24
N LEU A 445 18.48 -12.95 27.65
CA LEU A 445 17.91 -13.08 29.00
C LEU A 445 16.62 -13.88 29.07
N ALA A 446 15.92 -14.01 27.94
CA ALA A 446 14.58 -14.60 27.84
C ALA A 446 14.44 -15.46 26.57
N GLY A 447 15.54 -16.06 26.10
CA GLY A 447 15.55 -16.95 24.93
C GLY A 447 15.49 -16.23 23.58
N GLU A 448 15.56 -14.89 23.57
CA GLU A 448 15.71 -14.11 22.34
C GLU A 448 17.04 -14.41 21.64
N PRO A 449 17.15 -14.15 20.32
CA PRO A 449 18.44 -14.18 19.63
C PRO A 449 19.48 -13.33 20.39
N PRO A 450 20.71 -13.83 20.59
CA PRO A 450 21.71 -13.09 21.37
C PRO A 450 21.99 -11.71 20.78
N ARG A 451 22.11 -10.70 21.65
CA ARG A 451 22.55 -9.35 21.30
C ARG A 451 23.92 -9.39 20.61
N ALA A 452 24.11 -8.47 19.66
CA ALA A 452 25.41 -8.25 19.02
C ALA A 452 26.48 -7.92 20.06
N PRO A 453 27.75 -8.30 19.84
CA PRO A 453 28.82 -8.10 20.81
C PRO A 453 29.03 -6.63 21.25
N PHE A 454 29.30 -6.40 22.53
CA PHE A 454 29.57 -5.07 23.10
C PHE A 454 30.60 -5.13 24.24
N ALA A 455 31.26 -4.00 24.54
CA ALA A 455 32.28 -3.93 25.59
C ALA A 455 31.65 -3.89 27.00
N LEU A 456 32.29 -4.54 27.99
CA LEU A 456 31.87 -4.50 29.41
C LEU A 456 31.95 -3.09 30.01
N SER A 457 32.84 -2.25 29.50
CA SER A 457 33.03 -0.86 29.95
C SER A 457 32.05 0.12 29.32
N ALA A 458 31.33 -0.28 28.27
CA ALA A 458 30.25 0.55 27.75
C ALA A 458 29.18 0.64 28.86
N ARG A 459 28.74 1.84 29.22
CA ARG A 459 27.49 2.04 29.96
C ARG A 459 26.37 1.67 28.98
N PRO A 460 25.85 0.43 29.01
CA PRO A 460 24.94 0.04 27.98
C PRO A 460 23.61 0.66 28.39
N ASP A 461 23.21 1.81 27.86
CA ASP A 461 21.76 2.05 27.73
C ASP A 461 21.22 1.11 26.63
N LEU A 462 21.60 -0.17 26.70
CA LEU A 462 21.33 -1.24 25.76
C LEU A 462 19.97 -1.79 26.12
N ARG A 463 19.04 -1.60 25.21
CA ARG A 463 17.73 -2.22 25.33
C ARG A 463 17.85 -3.73 25.25
N LEU A 464 16.94 -4.46 25.88
CA LEU A 464 16.78 -5.91 25.74
C LEU A 464 15.42 -6.22 25.10
N ALA A 465 15.22 -7.46 24.65
CA ALA A 465 14.00 -7.86 23.93
C ALA A 465 12.71 -7.68 24.76
N GLY A 466 12.80 -7.75 26.09
CA GLY A 466 11.69 -7.47 27.02
C GLY A 466 11.35 -5.98 27.17
N GLY A 467 12.13 -5.08 26.57
CA GLY A 467 11.96 -3.64 26.67
C GLY A 467 12.74 -2.99 27.82
N ASP A 468 13.37 -3.76 28.69
CA ASP A 468 14.24 -3.29 29.79
C ASP A 468 15.61 -2.82 29.29
N VAL A 469 16.33 -2.07 30.14
CA VAL A 469 17.64 -1.49 29.82
C VAL A 469 18.72 -2.02 30.74
N LEU A 470 19.82 -2.50 30.19
CA LEU A 470 20.97 -3.06 30.94
C LEU A 470 21.90 -1.96 31.48
N GLU A 471 21.58 -1.33 32.61
CA GLU A 471 22.38 -0.20 33.12
C GLU A 471 23.82 -0.59 33.54
N ARG A 472 24.02 -1.80 34.07
CA ARG A 472 25.33 -2.22 34.59
C ARG A 472 25.56 -3.72 34.50
N VAL A 473 26.79 -4.09 34.15
CA VAL A 473 27.33 -5.43 34.31
C VAL A 473 28.39 -5.43 35.41
N ASP A 474 28.18 -6.22 36.45
CA ASP A 474 29.12 -6.41 37.54
C ASP A 474 29.77 -7.78 37.46
N ALA A 475 31.04 -7.77 37.06
CA ALA A 475 31.90 -8.94 36.92
C ALA A 475 32.94 -9.04 38.05
N SER A 476 32.80 -8.27 39.14
CA SER A 476 33.78 -8.20 40.23
C SER A 476 33.99 -9.53 40.95
N ALA A 477 32.98 -10.41 40.94
CA ALA A 477 33.04 -11.75 41.54
C ALA A 477 33.59 -12.83 40.58
N LEU A 478 34.01 -12.45 39.36
CA LEU A 478 34.65 -13.39 38.43
C LEU A 478 36.15 -13.52 38.71
N ARG A 479 36.63 -14.78 38.76
CA ARG A 479 38.03 -15.15 38.89
C ARG A 479 38.38 -16.09 37.73
N GLY A 480 39.35 -15.73 36.89
CA GLY A 480 39.74 -16.59 35.75
C GLY A 480 38.63 -16.87 34.73
N GLY A 481 37.57 -16.04 34.70
CA GLY A 481 36.40 -16.27 33.85
C GLY A 481 35.31 -17.15 34.49
N GLU A 482 35.46 -17.53 35.75
CA GLU A 482 34.53 -18.35 36.51
C GLU A 482 33.93 -17.56 37.69
N GLY A 483 32.70 -17.89 38.08
CA GLY A 483 32.01 -17.29 39.23
C GLY A 483 30.72 -16.56 38.88
N LEU A 484 30.28 -15.66 39.76
CA LEU A 484 29.00 -14.95 39.59
C LEU A 484 29.18 -13.65 38.82
N LEU A 485 28.27 -13.41 37.88
CA LEU A 485 28.13 -12.15 37.15
C LEU A 485 26.72 -11.59 37.40
N ARG A 486 26.64 -10.32 37.81
CA ARG A 486 25.36 -9.65 38.08
C ARG A 486 25.05 -8.62 37.00
N LEU A 487 23.81 -8.66 36.50
CA LEU A 487 23.27 -7.70 35.54
C LEU A 487 22.22 -6.87 36.24
N ARG A 488 22.36 -5.55 36.22
CA ARG A 488 21.38 -4.62 36.81
C ARG A 488 20.59 -3.95 35.72
N LEU A 489 19.26 -4.10 35.77
CA LEU A 489 18.33 -3.65 34.75
C LEU A 489 17.42 -2.52 35.27
N ARG A 490 17.14 -1.55 34.40
CA ARG A 490 16.02 -0.62 34.55
C ARG A 490 14.78 -1.22 33.88
N VAL A 491 13.70 -1.30 34.66
CA VAL A 491 12.45 -2.01 34.32
C VAL A 491 11.51 -1.20 33.40
N ASP A 492 12.04 -0.71 32.29
CA ASP A 492 11.27 0.04 31.29
C ASP A 492 10.09 -0.77 30.72
N GLY A 493 10.22 -2.10 30.61
CA GLY A 493 9.13 -2.97 30.17
C GLY A 493 7.94 -3.00 31.13
N GLN A 494 8.17 -2.86 32.43
CA GLN A 494 7.13 -2.78 33.45
C GLN A 494 6.42 -1.41 33.40
N ALA A 495 7.19 -0.32 33.33
CA ALA A 495 6.62 1.03 33.21
C ALA A 495 5.75 1.15 31.94
N LEU A 496 6.19 0.55 30.84
CA LEU A 496 5.43 0.47 29.59
C LEU A 496 4.11 -0.29 29.76
N ALA A 497 4.13 -1.48 30.36
CA ALA A 497 2.93 -2.28 30.58
C ALA A 497 1.89 -1.53 31.44
N VAL A 498 2.34 -0.78 32.46
CA VAL A 498 1.47 0.09 33.28
C VAL A 498 0.91 1.26 32.47
N ALA A 499 1.70 1.87 31.58
CA ALA A 499 1.19 2.93 30.71
C ALA A 499 0.13 2.40 29.73
N ILE A 500 0.33 1.19 29.18
CA ILE A 500 -0.59 0.54 28.26
C ILE A 500 -1.90 0.13 28.95
N SER A 501 -1.84 -0.39 30.17
CA SER A 501 -3.06 -0.78 30.90
C SER A 501 -4.00 0.41 31.16
N ARG A 502 -3.46 1.63 31.27
CA ARG A 502 -4.25 2.87 31.36
C ARG A 502 -4.97 3.23 30.07
N LEU A 503 -4.47 2.79 28.91
CA LEU A 503 -5.13 3.05 27.62
C LEU A 503 -6.49 2.37 27.50
N ALA A 504 -6.70 1.25 28.20
CA ALA A 504 -8.00 0.58 28.23
C ALA A 504 -9.11 1.43 28.86
N ALA A 505 -8.74 2.44 29.67
CA ALA A 505 -9.69 3.40 30.24
C ALA A 505 -9.99 4.58 29.30
N VAL A 506 -9.24 4.74 28.20
CA VAL A 506 -9.48 5.80 27.22
C VAL A 506 -10.54 5.31 26.22
N PRO A 507 -11.74 5.92 26.20
CA PRO A 507 -12.81 5.50 25.31
C PRO A 507 -12.36 5.49 23.86
N SER A 508 -12.79 4.49 23.08
CA SER A 508 -12.52 4.41 21.64
C SER A 508 -11.06 4.33 21.23
N LEU A 509 -10.07 4.16 22.11
CA LEU A 509 -8.68 4.10 21.68
C LEU A 509 -8.26 2.71 21.15
N LEU A 510 -8.88 1.65 21.70
CA LEU A 510 -8.61 0.24 21.37
C LEU A 510 -9.84 -0.48 20.79
N ASP A 511 -10.80 0.29 20.28
CA ASP A 511 -11.98 -0.22 19.60
C ASP A 511 -11.66 -0.70 18.18
N GLU A 512 -12.67 -1.20 17.46
CA GLU A 512 -12.55 -1.83 16.14
C GLU A 512 -12.38 -0.85 14.97
N GLN A 513 -11.88 0.36 15.24
CA GLN A 513 -11.56 1.35 14.19
C GLN A 513 -10.11 1.20 13.70
N PRO A 514 -9.76 1.86 12.58
CA PRO A 514 -8.38 1.94 12.11
C PRO A 514 -7.41 2.38 13.20
N LEU A 515 -6.21 1.77 13.21
CA LEU A 515 -5.18 1.98 14.23
C LEU A 515 -4.89 3.48 14.45
N PRO A 516 -5.31 4.08 15.59
CA PRO A 516 -5.30 5.52 15.77
C PRO A 516 -3.94 6.00 16.32
N ARG A 517 -2.88 5.88 15.50
CA ARG A 517 -1.48 6.12 15.92
C ARG A 517 -1.30 7.40 16.75
N ARG A 518 -1.71 8.56 16.21
CA ARG A 518 -1.49 9.87 16.89
C ARG A 518 -2.11 9.88 18.28
N ALA A 519 -3.34 9.37 18.39
CA ALA A 519 -4.04 9.29 19.67
C ALA A 519 -3.36 8.28 20.62
N LEU A 520 -2.88 7.15 20.11
CA LEU A 520 -2.15 6.16 20.91
C LEU A 520 -0.85 6.74 21.47
N VAL A 521 -0.04 7.40 20.64
CA VAL A 521 1.23 8.00 21.07
C VAL A 521 0.99 9.14 22.07
N ALA A 522 -0.01 9.99 21.82
CA ALA A 522 -0.40 11.04 22.76
C ALA A 522 -0.84 10.46 24.12
N ALA A 523 -1.71 9.44 24.13
CA ALA A 523 -2.19 8.82 25.35
C ALA A 523 -1.09 8.06 26.10
N LEU A 524 -0.14 7.44 25.40
CA LEU A 524 1.03 6.81 26.01
C LEU A 524 1.93 7.83 26.70
N LEU A 525 2.20 8.96 26.03
CA LEU A 525 3.00 10.04 26.59
C LEU A 525 2.33 10.68 27.81
N ASP A 526 1.02 10.90 27.76
CA ASP A 526 0.23 11.34 28.90
C ASP A 526 0.29 10.34 30.07
N ALA A 527 0.09 9.05 29.80
CA ALA A 527 0.18 7.99 30.81
C ALA A 527 1.57 7.88 31.46
N LEU A 528 2.63 8.31 30.76
CA LEU A 528 4.00 8.41 31.25
C LEU A 528 4.32 9.74 31.94
N GLY A 529 3.38 10.68 32.02
CA GLY A 529 3.53 11.99 32.66
C GLY A 529 4.26 13.02 31.79
N ASP A 530 4.24 12.87 30.47
CA ASP A 530 4.85 13.81 29.51
C ASP A 530 3.87 14.16 28.37
N PRO A 531 2.69 14.73 28.66
CA PRO A 531 1.67 14.98 27.66
C PRO A 531 2.20 15.83 26.51
N LEU A 532 1.80 15.48 25.28
CA LEU A 532 2.06 16.32 24.13
C LEU A 532 1.32 17.66 24.33
N PRO A 533 1.94 18.80 23.95
CA PRO A 533 1.22 20.05 23.85
C PRO A 533 -0.03 19.85 23.00
N VAL A 534 -1.13 20.48 23.38
CA VAL A 534 -2.35 20.48 22.55
C VAL A 534 -1.97 21.13 21.22
N GLY A 535 -1.85 20.30 20.19
CA GLY A 535 -1.70 20.79 18.82
C GLY A 535 -3.03 21.39 18.38
N MET A 536 -2.98 22.54 17.71
CA MET A 536 -4.13 23.00 16.94
C MET A 536 -4.32 22.00 15.78
N ASP A 537 -5.27 21.07 15.93
CA ASP A 537 -5.71 20.25 14.81
C ASP A 537 -6.26 21.22 13.75
N ARG A 538 -5.54 21.33 12.64
CA ARG A 538 -5.91 22.30 11.61
C ARG A 538 -7.19 21.84 10.93
N PRO A 539 -8.12 22.76 10.62
CA PRO A 539 -9.23 22.46 9.73
C PRO A 539 -8.68 21.80 8.46
N ARG A 540 -9.21 20.62 8.14
CA ARG A 540 -8.76 19.87 6.97
C ARG A 540 -9.50 20.38 5.74
N PRO A 541 -8.83 20.52 4.60
CA PRO A 541 -9.51 20.80 3.35
C PRO A 541 -10.58 19.75 3.04
N PRO A 542 -11.75 20.15 2.51
CA PRO A 542 -12.81 19.20 2.21
C PRO A 542 -12.36 18.25 1.10
N ALA A 543 -12.56 16.94 1.33
CA ALA A 543 -12.38 15.94 0.30
C ALA A 543 -13.46 16.11 -0.78
N ARG A 544 -13.04 16.16 -2.05
CA ARG A 544 -13.94 16.38 -3.19
C ARG A 544 -13.47 15.61 -4.40
N LEU A 545 -14.43 15.15 -5.19
CA LEU A 545 -14.17 14.67 -6.56
C LEU A 545 -14.08 15.87 -7.49
N GLU A 546 -13.38 15.67 -8.60
CA GLU A 546 -13.49 16.62 -9.70
C GLU A 546 -14.87 16.52 -10.34
N LEU A 547 -15.49 17.68 -10.56
CA LEU A 547 -16.75 17.78 -11.28
C LEU A 547 -16.47 18.08 -12.76
N PRO A 548 -17.24 17.48 -13.69
CA PRO A 548 -17.16 17.81 -15.11
C PRO A 548 -17.34 19.31 -15.37
N ALA A 549 -16.55 19.88 -16.27
CA ALA A 549 -16.80 21.22 -16.79
C ALA A 549 -18.15 21.22 -17.54
N GLY A 550 -19.13 21.99 -17.04
CA GLY A 550 -20.47 22.11 -17.66
C GLY A 550 -21.62 21.35 -16.98
N GLY A 551 -21.40 20.73 -15.81
CA GLY A 551 -22.47 20.10 -15.01
C GLY A 551 -22.67 18.60 -15.28
N THR A 552 -23.70 18.04 -14.63
CA THR A 552 -23.94 16.59 -14.54
C THR A 552 -24.10 15.94 -15.93
N PRO A 553 -23.41 14.83 -16.25
CA PRO A 553 -23.63 14.14 -17.51
C PRO A 553 -25.10 13.71 -17.60
N ALA A 554 -25.77 14.06 -18.69
CA ALA A 554 -27.12 13.58 -18.95
C ALA A 554 -27.08 12.06 -19.17
N GLN A 555 -27.39 11.28 -18.14
CA GLN A 555 -27.63 9.85 -18.26
C GLN A 555 -28.98 9.54 -18.94
N VAL A 556 -29.88 10.53 -19.00
CA VAL A 556 -31.18 10.43 -19.65
C VAL A 556 -31.02 10.60 -21.17
N GLY A 557 -31.53 9.64 -21.94
CA GLY A 557 -31.53 9.70 -23.42
C GLY A 557 -30.39 8.95 -24.10
N VAL A 558 -29.65 8.07 -23.42
CA VAL A 558 -28.68 7.17 -24.07
C VAL A 558 -29.42 6.23 -25.03
N PRO A 559 -29.08 6.19 -26.33
CA PRO A 559 -29.69 5.28 -27.28
C PRO A 559 -29.52 3.82 -26.84
N ALA A 560 -30.54 2.98 -27.04
CA ALA A 560 -30.50 1.57 -26.64
C ALA A 560 -29.28 0.83 -27.22
N ALA A 561 -28.86 1.17 -28.44
CA ALA A 561 -27.67 0.62 -29.10
C ALA A 561 -26.35 0.92 -28.35
N LEU A 562 -26.32 1.94 -27.49
CA LEU A 562 -25.13 2.37 -26.74
C LEU A 562 -25.22 2.05 -25.24
N ALA A 563 -26.35 1.49 -24.77
CA ALA A 563 -26.56 1.17 -23.36
C ALA A 563 -25.49 0.22 -22.79
N GLY A 564 -25.00 -0.72 -23.61
CA GLY A 564 -23.92 -1.64 -23.22
C GLY A 564 -22.63 -0.93 -22.81
N PHE A 565 -22.27 0.19 -23.47
CA PHE A 565 -21.06 0.95 -23.11
C PHE A 565 -21.21 1.58 -21.73
N HIS A 566 -22.40 2.06 -21.38
CA HIS A 566 -22.64 2.57 -20.03
C HIS A 566 -22.56 1.44 -18.99
N ALA A 567 -23.19 0.30 -19.25
CA ALA A 567 -23.20 -0.83 -18.33
C ALA A 567 -21.78 -1.34 -17.99
N TRP A 568 -20.89 -1.41 -18.98
CA TRP A 568 -19.58 -2.04 -18.82
C TRP A 568 -18.40 -1.06 -18.70
N CYS A 569 -18.54 0.18 -19.19
CA CYS A 569 -17.43 1.13 -19.23
C CYS A 569 -17.59 2.33 -18.28
N ALA A 570 -18.82 2.67 -17.83
CA ALA A 570 -19.07 3.90 -17.08
C ALA A 570 -18.31 3.99 -15.75
N ALA A 571 -18.08 2.86 -15.07
CA ALA A 571 -17.36 2.83 -13.79
C ALA A 571 -15.98 3.52 -13.84
N CYS A 572 -15.32 3.52 -15.01
CA CYS A 572 -14.01 4.13 -15.24
C CYS A 572 -14.02 5.25 -16.29
N HIS A 573 -14.89 5.17 -17.31
CA HIS A 573 -14.88 6.09 -18.47
C HIS A 573 -15.95 7.20 -18.41
N LEU A 574 -16.77 7.24 -17.35
CA LEU A 574 -17.71 8.32 -17.06
C LEU A 574 -17.20 9.13 -15.84
N SER A 575 -16.10 9.86 -16.03
CA SER A 575 -15.48 10.69 -15.00
C SER A 575 -14.95 12.01 -15.58
N ALA A 576 -14.65 12.99 -14.72
CA ALA A 576 -13.98 14.23 -15.13
C ALA A 576 -12.47 14.04 -15.40
N GLU A 577 -11.92 12.86 -15.09
CA GLU A 577 -10.51 12.56 -15.29
C GLU A 577 -10.20 12.33 -16.78
N SER A 578 -9.10 12.91 -17.27
CA SER A 578 -8.66 12.73 -18.67
C SER A 578 -8.07 11.34 -18.94
N PHE A 579 -7.69 10.60 -17.89
CA PHE A 579 -7.11 9.27 -17.98
C PHE A 579 -7.70 8.33 -16.92
N PRO A 580 -8.23 7.15 -17.30
CA PRO A 580 -8.45 6.69 -18.68
C PRO A 580 -9.38 7.64 -19.45
N PRO A 581 -9.36 7.62 -20.79
CA PRO A 581 -10.14 8.58 -21.58
C PRO A 581 -11.62 8.54 -21.24
N ASN A 582 -12.20 9.67 -20.84
CA ASN A 582 -13.59 9.79 -20.41
C ASN A 582 -14.58 9.93 -21.58
N PHE A 583 -14.53 9.03 -22.56
CA PHE A 583 -15.34 9.11 -23.79
C PHE A 583 -16.86 8.99 -23.56
N LEU A 584 -17.31 8.59 -22.36
CA LEU A 584 -18.72 8.59 -21.98
C LEU A 584 -19.19 9.92 -21.38
N LEU A 585 -18.26 10.80 -20.98
CA LEU A 585 -18.59 12.11 -20.43
C LEU A 585 -19.04 13.07 -21.54
N GLY A 586 -20.12 13.81 -21.28
CA GLY A 586 -20.67 14.84 -22.17
C GLY A 586 -22.15 14.60 -22.53
N PRO A 587 -22.72 15.39 -23.44
CA PRO A 587 -24.14 15.28 -23.81
C PRO A 587 -24.42 13.99 -24.59
N ALA A 588 -25.64 13.45 -24.41
CA ALA A 588 -26.06 12.16 -24.97
C ALA A 588 -26.06 12.14 -26.52
N ASN A 589 -26.46 13.24 -27.15
CA ASN A 589 -26.51 13.37 -28.62
C ASN A 589 -25.14 13.31 -29.32
N ALA A 590 -24.03 13.51 -28.58
CA ALA A 590 -22.67 13.41 -29.10
C ALA A 590 -21.92 12.15 -28.63
N LEU A 591 -22.60 11.22 -27.93
CA LEU A 591 -22.00 10.01 -27.38
C LEU A 591 -21.43 9.10 -28.48
N GLU A 592 -22.19 8.87 -29.54
CA GLU A 592 -21.74 8.02 -30.65
C GLU A 592 -20.47 8.59 -31.31
N THR A 593 -20.40 9.90 -31.52
CA THR A 593 -19.22 10.57 -32.07
C THR A 593 -17.99 10.35 -31.19
N ARG A 594 -18.13 10.43 -29.86
CA ARG A 594 -17.01 10.17 -28.92
C ARG A 594 -16.58 8.70 -28.92
N ILE A 595 -17.53 7.78 -28.96
CA ILE A 595 -17.24 6.34 -29.10
C ILE A 595 -16.51 6.07 -30.41
N ARG A 596 -17.00 6.65 -31.52
CA ARG A 596 -16.37 6.56 -32.84
C ARG A 596 -14.93 7.11 -32.82
N GLN A 597 -14.70 8.27 -32.22
CA GLN A 597 -13.36 8.82 -32.05
C GLN A 597 -12.42 7.84 -31.32
N CYS A 598 -12.91 7.18 -30.28
CA CYS A 598 -12.15 6.22 -29.48
C CYS A 598 -12.15 4.78 -30.03
N ALA A 599 -12.89 4.50 -31.12
CA ALA A 599 -13.19 3.15 -31.59
C ALA A 599 -11.95 2.26 -31.81
N PRO A 600 -10.81 2.73 -32.39
CA PRO A 600 -9.64 1.87 -32.56
C PRO A 600 -9.11 1.33 -31.22
N ARG A 601 -9.11 2.16 -30.18
CA ARG A 601 -8.61 1.82 -28.84
C ARG A 601 -9.58 0.90 -28.10
N ILE A 602 -10.88 1.11 -28.26
CA ILE A 602 -11.94 0.26 -27.68
C ILE A 602 -11.91 -1.12 -28.35
N TYR A 603 -11.91 -1.16 -29.69
CA TYR A 603 -11.92 -2.40 -30.46
C TYR A 603 -10.75 -3.32 -30.07
N VAL A 604 -9.53 -2.78 -30.03
CA VAL A 604 -8.35 -3.57 -29.60
C VAL A 604 -8.56 -4.16 -28.21
N ARG A 605 -9.01 -3.37 -27.22
CA ARG A 605 -9.18 -3.85 -25.84
C ARG A 605 -10.29 -4.90 -25.70
N LEU A 606 -11.38 -4.80 -26.46
CA LEU A 606 -12.46 -5.80 -26.47
C LEU A 606 -12.03 -7.09 -27.17
N ALA A 607 -11.29 -6.97 -28.29
CA ALA A 607 -10.76 -8.11 -29.02
C ALA A 607 -9.77 -8.92 -28.17
N MET A 608 -8.97 -8.30 -27.31
CA MET A 608 -8.03 -9.04 -26.43
C MET A 608 -8.74 -10.02 -25.49
N ALA A 609 -10.01 -9.79 -25.13
CA ALA A 609 -10.75 -10.67 -24.23
C ALA A 609 -11.04 -12.05 -24.87
N ARG A 610 -11.16 -12.14 -26.19
CA ARG A 610 -11.39 -13.42 -26.90
C ARG A 610 -10.11 -14.24 -27.11
N LEU A 611 -8.95 -13.62 -26.90
CA LEU A 611 -7.66 -14.26 -27.08
C LEU A 611 -7.18 -14.92 -25.78
N PRO A 612 -6.48 -16.08 -25.87
CA PRO A 612 -5.81 -16.66 -24.71
C PRO A 612 -4.71 -15.72 -24.19
N PRO A 613 -4.40 -15.72 -22.88
CA PRO A 613 -3.47 -14.76 -22.27
C PRO A 613 -2.13 -14.59 -23.00
N ALA A 614 -1.53 -15.68 -23.49
CA ALA A 614 -0.24 -15.65 -24.19
C ALA A 614 -0.28 -14.96 -25.57
N ALA A 615 -1.45 -14.86 -26.21
CA ALA A 615 -1.61 -14.23 -27.52
C ALA A 615 -2.05 -12.76 -27.42
N ARG A 616 -2.24 -12.23 -26.22
CA ARG A 616 -2.72 -10.87 -26.03
C ARG A 616 -1.59 -9.86 -26.19
N ALA A 617 -1.70 -8.98 -27.18
CA ALA A 617 -0.80 -7.83 -27.32
C ALA A 617 -1.06 -6.77 -26.24
N LYS A 618 -2.28 -6.68 -25.70
CA LYS A 618 -2.69 -5.71 -24.67
C LYS A 618 -3.68 -6.36 -23.68
N THR A 619 -3.82 -5.82 -22.46
CA THR A 619 -4.80 -6.36 -21.50
C THR A 619 -6.25 -6.09 -21.97
N PRO A 620 -7.22 -6.98 -21.70
CA PRO A 620 -8.60 -6.78 -22.11
C PRO A 620 -9.31 -5.68 -21.30
N MET A 621 -10.45 -5.20 -21.82
CA MET A 621 -11.38 -4.34 -21.08
C MET A 621 -12.78 -4.97 -20.96
N PRO A 622 -13.50 -4.77 -19.82
CA PRO A 622 -12.99 -4.21 -18.57
C PRO A 622 -11.79 -5.01 -18.01
N PRO A 623 -10.94 -4.41 -17.15
CA PRO A 623 -9.82 -5.13 -16.56
C PRO A 623 -10.33 -6.39 -15.84
N GLU A 624 -9.64 -7.51 -16.01
CA GLU A 624 -10.09 -8.79 -15.45
C GLU A 624 -10.25 -8.75 -13.93
N THR A 625 -9.46 -7.91 -13.24
CA THR A 625 -9.55 -7.66 -11.79
C THR A 625 -10.85 -6.99 -11.35
N LEU A 626 -11.55 -6.29 -12.25
CA LEU A 626 -12.84 -5.64 -11.97
C LEU A 626 -14.05 -6.44 -12.44
N LEU A 627 -13.88 -7.50 -13.25
CA LEU A 627 -14.99 -8.34 -13.71
C LEU A 627 -15.90 -8.88 -12.57
N PRO A 628 -15.37 -9.24 -11.39
CA PRO A 628 -16.24 -9.65 -10.27
C PRO A 628 -17.21 -8.56 -9.81
N ALA A 629 -16.88 -7.27 -9.96
CA ALA A 629 -17.79 -6.16 -9.65
C ALA A 629 -19.01 -6.14 -10.58
N PHE A 630 -18.84 -6.65 -11.80
CA PHE A 630 -19.89 -6.84 -12.79
C PHE A 630 -20.54 -8.23 -12.72
N ARG A 631 -20.32 -8.98 -11.64
CA ARG A 631 -20.79 -10.37 -11.47
C ARG A 631 -20.35 -11.29 -12.63
N SER A 632 -19.14 -11.07 -13.13
CA SER A 632 -18.54 -11.82 -14.23
C SER A 632 -17.12 -12.28 -13.88
N HIS A 633 -16.50 -13.01 -14.78
CA HIS A 633 -15.10 -13.43 -14.73
C HIS A 633 -14.53 -13.53 -16.15
N ALA A 634 -13.21 -13.64 -16.30
CA ALA A 634 -12.54 -13.57 -17.60
C ALA A 634 -13.14 -14.49 -18.68
N ALA A 635 -13.35 -15.78 -18.35
CA ALA A 635 -13.93 -16.73 -19.28
C ALA A 635 -15.41 -16.42 -19.66
N ALA A 636 -16.23 -16.00 -18.69
CA ALA A 636 -17.62 -15.62 -18.95
C ALA A 636 -17.68 -14.36 -19.82
N TRP A 637 -16.86 -13.35 -19.51
CA TRP A 637 -16.78 -12.13 -20.31
C TRP A 637 -16.35 -12.41 -21.75
N ALA A 638 -15.31 -13.24 -21.94
CA ALA A 638 -14.83 -13.64 -23.26
C ALA A 638 -15.94 -14.27 -24.12
N ALA A 639 -16.77 -15.13 -23.53
CA ALA A 639 -17.87 -15.82 -24.21
C ALA A 639 -19.18 -15.01 -24.27
N SER A 640 -19.25 -13.85 -23.61
CA SER A 640 -20.51 -13.13 -23.43
C SER A 640 -21.04 -12.48 -24.73
N PRO A 641 -22.37 -12.52 -24.96
CA PRO A 641 -23.00 -11.81 -26.07
C PRO A 641 -22.86 -10.28 -25.92
N GLU A 642 -22.82 -9.76 -24.69
CA GLU A 642 -22.65 -8.33 -24.41
C GLU A 642 -21.29 -7.82 -24.90
N ARG A 643 -20.20 -8.53 -24.61
CA ARG A 643 -18.87 -8.20 -25.15
C ARG A 643 -18.86 -8.25 -26.67
N ALA A 644 -19.44 -9.29 -27.26
CA ALA A 644 -19.50 -9.46 -28.71
C ALA A 644 -20.28 -8.32 -29.38
N ALA A 645 -21.39 -7.88 -28.79
CA ALA A 645 -22.17 -6.74 -29.27
C ALA A 645 -21.38 -5.42 -29.20
N LEU A 646 -20.63 -5.18 -28.12
CA LEU A 646 -19.76 -4.01 -28.00
C LEU A 646 -18.65 -4.00 -29.07
N GLU A 647 -17.99 -5.14 -29.27
CA GLU A 647 -16.93 -5.30 -30.27
C GLU A 647 -17.48 -5.09 -31.69
N ALA A 648 -18.63 -5.71 -32.01
CA ALA A 648 -19.28 -5.58 -33.31
C ALA A 648 -19.71 -4.13 -33.59
N GLY A 649 -20.22 -3.42 -32.58
CA GLY A 649 -20.61 -2.01 -32.69
C GLY A 649 -19.43 -1.11 -33.07
N VAL A 650 -18.29 -1.22 -32.37
CA VAL A 650 -17.09 -0.44 -32.74
C VAL A 650 -16.45 -0.93 -34.04
N ALA A 651 -16.54 -2.22 -34.36
CA ALA A 651 -16.04 -2.74 -35.62
C ALA A 651 -16.80 -2.17 -36.82
N ALA A 652 -18.12 -2.08 -36.73
CA ALA A 652 -18.96 -1.45 -37.75
C ALA A 652 -18.60 0.02 -37.98
N MET A 653 -18.30 0.76 -36.90
CA MET A 653 -17.83 2.15 -36.99
C MET A 653 -16.50 2.24 -37.75
N LEU A 654 -15.53 1.38 -37.45
CA LEU A 654 -14.22 1.36 -38.12
C LEU A 654 -14.32 0.91 -39.60
N LYS A 655 -15.21 -0.03 -39.90
CA LYS A 655 -15.49 -0.47 -41.27
C LYS A 655 -16.12 0.64 -42.10
N ALA A 656 -17.06 1.38 -41.53
CA ALA A 656 -17.66 2.54 -42.20
C ALA A 656 -16.62 3.63 -42.52
N GLU A 657 -15.60 3.80 -41.67
CA GLU A 657 -14.51 4.77 -41.89
C GLU A 657 -13.48 4.31 -42.94
N SER A 658 -13.11 3.02 -42.93
CA SER A 658 -11.96 2.52 -43.72
C SER A 658 -12.33 1.66 -44.93
N GLY A 659 -13.59 1.25 -45.04
CA GLY A 659 -14.07 0.29 -46.05
C GLY A 659 -13.60 -1.15 -45.82
N ARG A 660 -12.90 -1.45 -44.73
CA ARG A 660 -12.35 -2.78 -44.41
C ARG A 660 -12.70 -3.20 -42.99
N ASP A 661 -12.81 -4.50 -42.76
CA ASP A 661 -12.98 -5.02 -41.41
C ASP A 661 -11.71 -4.70 -40.58
N PRO A 662 -11.86 -4.18 -39.34
CA PRO A 662 -10.73 -3.87 -38.50
C PRO A 662 -10.04 -5.15 -38.02
N ASP A 663 -8.71 -5.08 -37.93
CA ASP A 663 -7.87 -6.18 -37.47
C ASP A 663 -6.91 -5.68 -36.37
N PRO A 664 -6.85 -6.33 -35.19
CA PRO A 664 -5.97 -5.90 -34.12
C PRO A 664 -4.48 -5.87 -34.49
N GLU A 665 -3.99 -6.80 -35.33
CA GLU A 665 -2.57 -6.82 -35.71
C GLU A 665 -2.21 -5.59 -36.53
N THR A 666 -3.03 -5.28 -37.53
CA THR A 666 -2.88 -4.08 -38.38
C THR A 666 -2.97 -2.79 -37.56
N LEU A 667 -3.94 -2.69 -36.64
CA LEU A 667 -4.09 -1.53 -35.77
C LEU A 667 -2.89 -1.34 -34.84
N LEU A 668 -2.28 -2.44 -34.38
CA LEU A 668 -1.17 -2.41 -33.43
C LEU A 668 0.22 -2.37 -34.08
N ALA A 669 0.32 -2.30 -35.41
CA ALA A 669 1.59 -2.27 -36.14
C ALA A 669 2.54 -1.14 -35.68
N ARG A 670 2.00 -0.02 -35.19
CA ARG A 670 2.76 1.11 -34.61
C ARG A 670 2.61 1.26 -33.09
N GLY A 671 2.09 0.23 -32.42
CA GLY A 671 1.80 0.24 -30.99
C GLY A 671 0.47 0.93 -30.64
N TYR A 672 -0.12 0.51 -29.51
CA TYR A 672 -1.43 0.97 -29.06
C TYR A 672 -1.51 2.49 -28.83
N GLU A 673 -0.42 3.09 -28.37
CA GLU A 673 -0.33 4.51 -28.03
C GLU A 673 -0.27 5.41 -29.28
N ALA A 674 0.07 4.85 -30.45
CA ALA A 674 -0.02 5.54 -31.75
C ALA A 674 -1.45 5.55 -32.32
N LEU A 675 -2.38 4.78 -31.75
CA LEU A 675 -3.79 4.82 -32.16
C LEU A 675 -4.41 6.18 -31.87
N ARG A 676 -5.35 6.59 -32.73
CA ARG A 676 -6.17 7.81 -32.61
C ARG A 676 -6.55 8.07 -31.15
N PRO A 677 -6.17 9.23 -30.56
CA PRO A 677 -6.55 9.60 -29.21
C PRO A 677 -8.08 9.68 -29.05
N CYS A 678 -8.59 9.20 -27.92
CA CYS A 678 -10.03 9.22 -27.63
C CYS A 678 -10.54 10.62 -27.29
N LEU A 679 -9.71 11.42 -26.60
CA LEU A 679 -9.99 12.82 -26.33
C LEU A 679 -9.25 13.66 -27.38
N ALA A 680 -9.91 14.69 -27.91
CA ALA A 680 -9.23 15.67 -28.73
C ALA A 680 -8.11 16.32 -27.88
N PRO A 681 -6.96 16.69 -28.48
CA PRO A 681 -5.98 17.49 -27.76
C PRO A 681 -6.67 18.77 -27.27
N ASP A 682 -6.55 19.06 -25.97
CA ASP A 682 -6.99 20.33 -25.40
C ASP A 682 -6.28 21.44 -26.19
N ARG A 683 -7.07 22.34 -26.79
CA ARG A 683 -6.56 23.48 -27.57
C ARG A 683 -5.93 24.54 -26.68
#